data_AF-A0A8J5XNT7-F1
#
_entry.id   AF-A0A8J5XNT7-F1
#
_cell.length_a   1.000
_cell.length_b   1.000
_cell.length_c   1.000
_cell.angle_alpha   90.00
_cell.angle_beta   90.00
_cell.angle_gamma   90.00
#
_symmetry.space_group_name_H-M   'P 1'
#
loop_
_entity.id
_entity.type
_entity.pdbx_description
1 polymer ?
#
loop_
_entity_poly.entity_id
_entity_poly.type
_entity_poly.pdbx_seq_one_letter_code
_entity_poly.pdbx_strand_id
1 'polypeptide(L)'
;MAACRRRGARRLGWLLAAALTLCVAPSARGARPAPPGLARLAAGRRAYARARGGAGSTTGGAMCAAPVTSTGAPPAAAVAGKLAMKEILDWPSSLPHLAAIRRSAVEQFIAQWPRASRVVTGGAPTRGDAGGGVGTRGGTLTWGDELEYALMAFASDDGIAGCEGGGCNALRLALSAAETLPRLDAAEADAAAASAALRRRSGALTSTATPATPADTAAAPAAPSSRAESVAERAERVEWHAEYGAWMIEATPAAPYGCTEAELWRVHDSLAARRHRMDTMLGGGGPPLAPGQPGAFALSLTAFPLLGVPPHAPGPAARGAAEPISGSRSVSDRGIMSNPRFAALTKNIRARRGRQIAISVPADAVLEALALDADADADTGAGAGAGAGAGAPSSLGASIEMDCMAYGMGCGCLQTTFQPRSLAHALWLHDAFLALSPLVLALSAATPLLHGRVASTDTRWDVIAAAVDDRTVDERRAAARAAAALRAARGVAVAEAAASALPDNEEGARAADDDGAAAAARARPFFKSRYDSSSLLLSTHLPAGGPDAALGGARADAAAAAALDDALNDLAPLAEACADAGALDALLAAGVPLPLARHVAWVCSRDPLVIGAGREALAAADGHVEHFELLQSTNWNSVRLKPPLGKGPAHGPPPAPSTVAEPETGGGAGWRVELRTMEAGLTDFENAAFAILSALFAAATCALAIDVRLPASLVDENMRAALAQGGARGGRFWFAFSDGAREQPAAFEGARHLSMAEVLDSSDELAAPRAADGRGGGLGFPGLLPLLTGYCEMQGMSADGLARVRAYFGLLRARADGSLPTPAALMRAKLRAVLVRRRAERAARRSALGVALPARSVESARADARANLHGAICEVVDACRRLSAEAALGAPTAGPLEAELLGNFRAEVDRLRRAAPRATAAAAGAAELLTSEQLPRERIDAVLARAHELRREAARGAARARAER
;
A
#
# COMPACT_ATOMS: atom_id res chain seq x y z
N MET A 1 -3.20 -29.03 41.80
CA MET A 1 -2.73 -28.81 43.19
C MET A 1 -3.75 -27.89 43.87
N ALA A 2 -4.91 -28.35 44.36
CA ALA A 2 -5.11 -29.31 45.46
C ALA A 2 -4.98 -28.69 46.88
N ALA A 3 -5.77 -27.66 47.18
CA ALA A 3 -6.15 -27.26 48.54
C ALA A 3 -7.46 -26.44 48.53
N CYS A 4 -8.14 -26.37 49.69
CA CYS A 4 -9.27 -25.45 49.98
C CYS A 4 -10.60 -25.62 49.19
N ARG A 5 -11.30 -26.73 49.46
CA ARG A 5 -12.79 -26.71 49.53
C ARG A 5 -13.23 -26.58 51.00
N ARG A 6 -14.44 -26.02 51.21
CA ARG A 6 -15.32 -26.05 52.41
C ARG A 6 -15.15 -24.95 53.47
N ARG A 7 -16.12 -24.01 53.46
CA ARG A 7 -16.95 -23.42 54.54
C ARG A 7 -17.63 -22.20 53.88
N GLY A 8 -18.86 -21.79 54.15
CA GLY A 8 -19.91 -22.18 55.11
C GLY A 8 -20.88 -20.99 55.17
N ALA A 9 -22.19 -21.21 55.14
CA ALA A 9 -23.15 -20.15 54.76
C ALA A 9 -23.75 -19.33 55.92
N ARG A 10 -24.34 -18.18 55.55
CA ARG A 10 -25.43 -17.37 56.21
C ARG A 10 -25.06 -16.24 57.19
N ARG A 11 -25.96 -15.22 57.18
CA ARG A 11 -26.12 -14.02 58.05
C ARG A 11 -25.20 -12.83 57.69
N LEU A 12 -25.61 -11.55 57.72
CA LEU A 12 -26.90 -10.85 57.97
C LEU A 12 -26.84 -9.46 57.25
N GLY A 13 -27.90 -8.73 56.88
CA GLY A 13 -29.35 -9.07 56.82
C GLY A 13 -30.35 -7.91 57.08
N TRP A 14 -29.96 -6.64 56.96
CA TRP A 14 -30.78 -5.41 57.15
C TRP A 14 -30.34 -4.36 56.10
N LEU A 15 -31.16 -3.51 55.45
CA LEU A 15 -32.57 -3.08 55.62
C LEU A 15 -33.36 -3.18 54.29
N LEU A 16 -34.70 -3.25 54.36
CA LEU A 16 -35.60 -3.36 53.21
C LEU A 16 -36.93 -2.65 53.50
N ALA A 17 -37.29 -1.62 52.72
CA ALA A 17 -38.63 -1.00 52.56
C ALA A 17 -38.54 0.19 51.58
N ALA A 18 -39.49 0.48 50.67
CA ALA A 18 -40.67 -0.26 50.21
C ALA A 18 -41.20 0.29 48.86
N ALA A 19 -41.94 -0.55 48.12
CA ALA A 19 -42.96 -0.27 47.07
C ALA A 19 -42.62 0.60 45.82
N LEU A 20 -42.91 0.23 44.55
CA LEU A 20 -44.21 -0.10 43.88
C LEU A 20 -45.18 1.12 43.85
N THR A 21 -45.81 1.57 42.73
CA THR A 21 -46.02 1.02 41.36
C THR A 21 -46.37 2.14 40.34
N LEU A 22 -46.37 1.83 39.03
CA LEU A 22 -46.95 2.50 37.82
C LEU A 22 -47.78 3.81 37.96
N CYS A 23 -47.67 4.70 36.94
CA CYS A 23 -48.83 5.07 36.09
C CYS A 23 -48.50 5.78 34.75
N VAL A 24 -49.52 5.89 33.89
CA VAL A 24 -49.49 6.22 32.44
C VAL A 24 -49.70 7.73 32.16
N ALA A 25 -49.29 8.21 30.97
CA ALA A 25 -49.52 9.56 30.40
C ALA A 25 -51.04 9.89 30.16
N PRO A 26 -51.54 11.14 29.92
CA PRO A 26 -51.13 12.00 28.77
C PRO A 26 -51.30 13.57 28.87
N SER A 27 -50.75 14.28 27.88
CA SER A 27 -51.23 15.51 27.17
C SER A 27 -51.75 16.81 27.86
N ALA A 28 -51.14 17.95 27.46
CA ALA A 28 -51.76 19.18 26.87
C ALA A 28 -51.65 20.59 27.55
N ARG A 29 -51.11 21.54 26.75
CA ARG A 29 -51.41 23.00 26.59
C ARG A 29 -51.09 24.05 27.69
N GLY A 30 -50.50 25.17 27.22
CA GLY A 30 -50.51 26.51 27.86
C GLY A 30 -49.12 27.15 28.03
N ALA A 31 -48.86 28.46 27.86
CA ALA A 31 -49.15 29.45 26.82
C ALA A 31 -48.54 30.83 27.23
N ARG A 32 -47.32 31.17 26.77
CA ARG A 32 -46.73 32.55 26.68
C ARG A 32 -46.58 33.39 27.99
N PRO A 33 -45.90 34.57 28.00
CA PRO A 33 -45.29 35.36 26.91
C PRO A 33 -43.78 35.66 27.06
N ALA A 34 -43.23 36.46 26.12
CA ALA A 34 -41.85 36.95 26.09
C ALA A 34 -41.80 38.51 26.14
N PRO A 35 -40.68 39.13 26.57
CA PRO A 35 -40.42 40.57 26.41
C PRO A 35 -39.54 40.92 25.17
N PRO A 36 -39.45 42.19 24.73
CA PRO A 36 -39.15 42.53 23.32
C PRO A 36 -37.96 43.51 23.05
N GLY A 37 -37.55 43.57 21.76
CA GLY A 37 -36.73 44.65 21.14
C GLY A 37 -35.21 44.40 21.13
N LEU A 38 -34.41 44.74 20.11
CA LEU A 38 -34.58 45.44 18.81
C LEU A 38 -33.63 44.76 17.80
N ALA A 39 -34.05 44.27 16.62
CA ALA A 39 -34.48 44.96 15.40
C ALA A 39 -33.33 45.45 14.47
N ARG A 40 -33.23 44.82 13.28
CA ARG A 40 -32.67 45.24 11.95
C ARG A 40 -31.71 44.19 11.34
N LEU A 41 -31.73 43.90 10.03
CA LEU A 41 -32.83 43.94 9.03
C LEU A 41 -32.36 43.10 7.82
N ALA A 42 -33.16 42.11 7.37
CA ALA A 42 -32.88 41.38 6.14
C ALA A 42 -33.79 41.87 5.01
N ALA A 43 -33.20 42.45 3.95
CA ALA A 43 -33.86 42.72 2.67
C ALA A 43 -32.79 42.87 1.57
N GLY A 44 -32.96 42.27 0.39
CA GLY A 44 -31.96 42.43 -0.68
C GLY A 44 -31.94 41.43 -1.85
N ARG A 45 -32.85 40.45 -1.95
CA ARG A 45 -32.99 39.69 -3.22
C ARG A 45 -33.73 40.53 -4.26
N ARG A 46 -33.03 41.06 -5.27
CA ARG A 46 -33.42 41.17 -6.70
C ARG A 46 -32.46 42.10 -7.47
N ALA A 47 -32.31 41.76 -8.77
CA ALA A 47 -31.68 42.53 -9.86
C ALA A 47 -30.19 42.28 -10.17
N TYR A 48 -29.93 41.35 -11.10
CA TYR A 48 -29.19 41.70 -12.33
C TYR A 48 -29.47 40.70 -13.47
N ALA A 49 -30.47 41.01 -14.30
CA ALA A 49 -30.70 40.35 -15.59
C ALA A 49 -31.57 41.26 -16.47
N ARG A 50 -30.95 42.25 -17.13
CA ARG A 50 -31.51 42.93 -18.32
C ARG A 50 -30.44 43.79 -19.01
N ALA A 51 -29.83 43.23 -20.04
CA ALA A 51 -29.30 43.98 -21.17
C ALA A 51 -29.54 43.14 -22.43
N ARG A 52 -30.04 43.77 -23.49
CA ARG A 52 -30.37 43.21 -24.82
C ARG A 52 -31.52 42.20 -24.86
N GLY A 53 -32.69 42.74 -25.16
CA GLY A 53 -33.77 42.03 -25.87
C GLY A 53 -34.17 42.83 -27.11
N GLY A 54 -34.72 42.14 -28.11
CA GLY A 54 -35.22 42.70 -29.38
C GLY A 54 -34.79 41.84 -30.58
N ALA A 55 -35.68 41.37 -31.46
CA ALA A 55 -37.15 41.45 -31.45
C ALA A 55 -37.79 40.38 -32.36
N GLY A 56 -39.06 40.01 -32.06
CA GLY A 56 -40.00 39.33 -32.97
C GLY A 56 -39.76 37.84 -33.30
N SER A 57 -40.77 37.04 -33.70
CA SER A 57 -42.23 37.22 -33.56
C SER A 57 -43.00 35.91 -33.83
N THR A 58 -43.90 35.54 -32.90
CA THR A 58 -45.24 34.91 -33.12
C THR A 58 -45.42 33.57 -33.87
N THR A 59 -46.48 32.86 -33.42
CA THR A 59 -47.03 31.57 -33.93
C THR A 59 -46.16 30.33 -33.63
N GLY A 60 -46.70 29.17 -33.27
CA GLY A 60 -48.11 28.79 -33.04
C GLY A 60 -48.39 27.41 -33.62
N GLY A 61 -48.40 26.36 -32.78
CA GLY A 61 -48.68 25.00 -33.24
C GLY A 61 -48.39 23.95 -32.17
N ALA A 62 -49.35 23.07 -31.92
CA ALA A 62 -49.17 21.89 -31.06
C ALA A 62 -48.76 20.69 -31.92
N MET A 63 -47.92 19.78 -31.40
CA MET A 63 -48.02 18.34 -31.70
C MET A 63 -47.14 17.44 -30.83
N CYS A 64 -47.75 16.32 -30.45
CA CYS A 64 -47.28 14.93 -30.31
C CYS A 64 -45.80 14.55 -30.03
N ALA A 65 -45.67 13.40 -29.35
CA ALA A 65 -44.42 12.78 -28.92
C ALA A 65 -43.51 12.26 -30.05
N ALA A 66 -42.20 12.37 -29.82
CA ALA A 66 -41.13 11.61 -30.47
C ALA A 66 -39.90 11.55 -29.52
N PRO A 67 -39.01 10.55 -29.61
CA PRO A 67 -38.00 10.28 -28.59
C PRO A 67 -36.77 11.19 -28.70
N VAL A 68 -36.17 11.54 -27.55
CA VAL A 68 -34.90 12.29 -27.50
C VAL A 68 -33.74 11.37 -27.88
N THR A 69 -33.16 11.64 -29.04
CA THR A 69 -31.94 11.00 -29.54
C THR A 69 -30.73 11.30 -28.65
N SER A 70 -29.86 10.32 -28.47
CA SER A 70 -28.57 10.46 -27.77
C SER A 70 -27.66 11.50 -28.44
N THR A 71 -27.31 12.57 -27.73
CA THR A 71 -26.29 13.53 -28.17
C THR A 71 -25.03 13.40 -27.32
N GLY A 72 -23.95 12.94 -27.95
CA GLY A 72 -22.56 13.21 -27.56
C GLY A 72 -22.11 12.75 -26.17
N ALA A 73 -21.27 11.72 -26.13
CA ALA A 73 -20.27 11.65 -25.07
C ALA A 73 -19.41 12.94 -25.13
N PRO A 74 -19.15 13.63 -24.01
CA PRO A 74 -18.25 14.78 -24.03
C PRO A 74 -16.86 14.32 -24.50
N PRO A 75 -16.14 15.14 -25.29
CA PRO A 75 -14.79 14.79 -25.73
C PRO A 75 -13.91 14.59 -24.50
N ALA A 76 -13.13 13.51 -24.49
CA ALA A 76 -12.19 13.24 -23.42
C ALA A 76 -11.16 14.37 -23.31
N ALA A 77 -11.34 15.26 -22.33
CA ALA A 77 -10.33 16.22 -21.95
C ALA A 77 -9.14 15.42 -21.43
N ALA A 78 -8.08 15.33 -22.25
CA ALA A 78 -6.89 14.58 -21.90
C ALA A 78 -6.33 15.12 -20.58
N VAL A 79 -6.17 14.23 -19.58
CA VAL A 79 -5.49 14.55 -18.32
C VAL A 79 -4.02 14.82 -18.65
N ALA A 80 -3.71 16.09 -18.88
CA ALA A 80 -2.39 16.57 -19.29
C ALA A 80 -1.46 16.66 -18.07
N GLY A 81 -1.06 15.50 -17.54
CA GLY A 81 -0.17 15.41 -16.39
C GLY A 81 0.65 14.11 -16.38
N LYS A 82 1.99 14.25 -16.34
CA LYS A 82 3.06 13.25 -16.08
C LYS A 82 3.11 11.94 -16.90
N LEU A 83 2.03 11.45 -17.48
CA LEU A 83 1.90 10.18 -18.23
C LEU A 83 1.52 10.42 -19.71
N ALA A 84 2.12 11.43 -20.34
CA ALA A 84 1.72 11.94 -21.65
C ALA A 84 2.22 11.08 -22.84
N MET A 85 1.69 9.87 -22.99
CA MET A 85 1.80 9.06 -24.20
C MET A 85 0.47 9.16 -24.96
N LYS A 86 0.46 9.82 -26.13
CA LYS A 86 -0.76 10.06 -26.91
C LYS A 86 -1.22 8.85 -27.71
N GLU A 87 -0.27 8.01 -28.13
CA GLU A 87 -0.51 6.81 -28.91
C GLU A 87 0.49 5.72 -28.49
N ILE A 88 0.01 4.49 -28.34
CA ILE A 88 0.75 3.34 -27.81
C ILE A 88 0.46 2.17 -28.75
N LEU A 89 1.50 1.44 -29.14
CA LEU A 89 1.38 0.28 -30.01
C LEU A 89 0.51 -0.81 -29.39
N ASP A 90 -0.32 -1.41 -30.24
CA ASP A 90 -0.97 -2.68 -29.91
C ASP A 90 0.05 -3.83 -29.92
N TRP A 91 -0.36 -4.99 -29.39
CA TRP A 91 0.54 -6.13 -29.30
C TRP A 91 1.08 -6.62 -30.65
N PRO A 92 0.27 -6.79 -31.73
CA PRO A 92 0.79 -7.14 -33.05
C PRO A 92 1.86 -6.17 -33.57
N SER A 93 1.63 -4.86 -33.45
CA SER A 93 2.59 -3.83 -33.89
C SER A 93 3.84 -3.80 -33.01
N SER A 94 3.75 -4.26 -31.76
CA SER A 94 4.88 -4.35 -30.83
C SER A 94 5.87 -5.47 -31.17
N LEU A 95 5.38 -6.59 -31.76
CA LEU A 95 6.16 -7.82 -31.98
C LEU A 95 7.53 -7.62 -32.68
N PRO A 96 7.66 -6.83 -33.77
CA PRO A 96 8.93 -6.64 -34.46
C PRO A 96 9.99 -5.94 -33.61
N HIS A 97 9.57 -5.16 -32.61
CA HIS A 97 10.45 -4.27 -31.85
C HIS A 97 10.93 -4.88 -30.53
N LEU A 98 10.25 -5.90 -29.98
CA LEU A 98 10.50 -6.43 -28.62
C LEU A 98 11.97 -6.74 -28.37
N ALA A 99 12.61 -7.51 -29.27
CA ALA A 99 14.02 -7.90 -29.11
C ALA A 99 15.01 -6.74 -29.28
N ALA A 100 14.67 -5.72 -30.09
CA ALA A 100 15.49 -4.52 -30.23
C ALA A 100 15.39 -3.64 -28.98
N ILE A 101 14.18 -3.45 -28.44
CA ILE A 101 13.93 -2.67 -27.23
C ILE A 101 14.60 -3.30 -26.01
N ARG A 102 14.58 -4.63 -25.85
CA ARG A 102 15.27 -5.32 -24.74
C ARG A 102 16.79 -5.15 -24.78
N ARG A 103 17.43 -5.28 -25.96
CA ARG A 103 18.86 -4.96 -26.12
C ARG A 103 19.15 -3.49 -25.85
N SER A 104 18.34 -2.60 -26.43
CA SER A 104 18.49 -1.17 -26.26
C SER A 104 18.30 -0.72 -24.80
N ALA A 105 17.43 -1.37 -24.01
CA ALA A 105 17.30 -1.12 -22.58
C ALA A 105 18.60 -1.42 -21.80
N VAL A 106 19.30 -2.51 -22.16
CA VAL A 106 20.62 -2.84 -21.58
C VAL A 106 21.66 -1.81 -22.02
N GLU A 107 21.69 -1.43 -23.30
CA GLU A 107 22.58 -0.39 -23.84
C GLU A 107 22.34 0.98 -23.17
N GLN A 108 21.08 1.37 -22.95
CA GLN A 108 20.70 2.61 -22.25
C GLN A 108 21.14 2.59 -20.79
N PHE A 109 21.01 1.45 -20.09
CA PHE A 109 21.55 1.30 -18.74
C PHE A 109 23.08 1.41 -18.72
N ILE A 110 23.77 0.74 -19.64
CA ILE A 110 25.24 0.78 -19.78
C ILE A 110 25.72 2.20 -20.08
N ALA A 111 25.05 2.94 -20.98
CA ALA A 111 25.39 4.32 -21.30
C ALA A 111 25.29 5.26 -20.08
N GLN A 112 24.35 5.00 -19.16
CA GLN A 112 24.19 5.74 -17.92
C GLN A 112 25.11 5.24 -16.80
N TRP A 113 25.66 4.03 -16.89
CA TRP A 113 26.46 3.40 -15.82
C TRP A 113 27.68 4.21 -15.35
N PRO A 114 28.51 4.83 -16.21
CA PRO A 114 29.64 5.66 -15.77
C PRO A 114 29.23 6.88 -14.93
N ARG A 115 28.02 7.41 -15.17
CA ARG A 115 27.41 8.45 -14.32
C ARG A 115 26.85 7.83 -13.05
N ALA A 116 25.96 6.84 -13.19
CA ALA A 116 25.22 6.24 -12.09
C ALA A 116 26.11 5.59 -11.01
N SER A 117 27.22 4.93 -11.41
CA SER A 117 28.20 4.35 -10.48
C SER A 117 28.98 5.38 -9.66
N ARG A 118 29.06 6.63 -10.14
CA ARG A 118 29.73 7.76 -9.46
C ARG A 118 28.78 8.62 -8.61
N VAL A 119 27.47 8.38 -8.67
CA VAL A 119 26.50 9.17 -7.88
C VAL A 119 26.61 8.83 -6.40
N VAL A 120 27.24 9.73 -5.66
CA VAL A 120 27.19 9.84 -4.20
C VAL A 120 26.38 11.10 -3.87
N THR A 121 25.36 11.00 -3.02
CA THR A 121 24.52 12.16 -2.66
C THR A 121 25.22 12.99 -1.58
N GLY A 122 26.25 13.71 -1.99
CA GLY A 122 27.08 14.55 -1.14
C GLY A 122 28.43 14.75 -1.83
N GLY A 123 28.72 15.99 -2.23
CA GLY A 123 30.08 16.36 -2.60
C GLY A 123 30.99 16.22 -1.38
N ALA A 124 32.24 15.81 -1.60
CA ALA A 124 33.25 15.89 -0.55
C ALA A 124 33.35 17.36 -0.07
N PRO A 125 33.50 17.63 1.24
CA PRO A 125 33.63 18.99 1.73
C PRO A 125 34.90 19.62 1.13
N THR A 126 34.72 20.58 0.21
CA THR A 126 35.81 21.43 -0.25
C THR A 126 36.32 22.23 0.93
N ARG A 127 37.58 21.96 1.35
CA ARG A 127 38.28 22.74 2.38
C ARG A 127 38.37 24.22 1.93
N GLY A 128 37.41 25.04 2.34
CA GLY A 128 37.29 26.43 1.89
C GLY A 128 36.26 27.25 2.66
N ASP A 129 34.98 26.86 2.64
CA ASP A 129 33.89 27.72 3.13
C ASP A 129 33.66 27.65 4.65
N ALA A 130 34.51 28.36 5.38
CA ALA A 130 34.22 28.87 6.72
C ALA A 130 33.50 30.23 6.63
N GLY A 131 32.34 30.28 5.97
CA GLY A 131 31.55 31.49 5.74
C GLY A 131 30.05 31.21 5.88
N GLY A 132 29.35 32.02 6.69
CA GLY A 132 27.98 31.72 7.11
C GLY A 132 26.92 31.82 6.00
N GLY A 133 26.15 30.74 5.83
CA GLY A 133 24.93 30.70 5.03
C GLY A 133 24.19 29.38 5.25
N VAL A 134 22.88 29.43 5.47
CA VAL A 134 22.07 28.21 5.68
C VAL A 134 21.79 27.53 4.33
N GLY A 135 22.81 26.89 3.79
CA GLY A 135 22.72 26.00 2.63
C GLY A 135 22.33 24.58 3.02
N THR A 136 21.55 23.91 2.18
CA THR A 136 21.08 22.54 2.42
C THR A 136 22.23 21.55 2.53
N ARG A 137 22.44 20.99 3.74
CA ARG A 137 23.51 20.03 4.06
C ARG A 137 23.37 18.76 3.23
N GLY A 138 24.36 18.47 2.38
CA GLY A 138 24.46 17.19 1.68
C GLY A 138 24.93 16.08 2.61
N GLY A 139 24.25 14.92 2.57
CA GLY A 139 24.64 13.72 3.34
C GLY A 139 23.48 12.90 3.93
N THR A 140 22.23 13.36 3.85
CA THR A 140 21.08 12.75 4.54
C THR A 140 20.26 11.81 3.64
N LEU A 141 19.76 10.72 4.23
CA LEU A 141 18.73 9.86 3.65
C LEU A 141 17.44 10.68 3.50
N THR A 142 16.94 10.82 2.27
CA THR A 142 15.62 11.41 2.00
C THR A 142 14.66 10.32 1.54
N TRP A 143 13.36 10.52 1.78
CA TRP A 143 12.35 9.50 1.49
C TRP A 143 10.95 10.09 1.34
N GLY A 144 9.99 9.30 0.87
CA GLY A 144 8.59 9.66 0.78
C GLY A 144 7.68 8.45 0.79
N ASP A 145 6.44 8.65 1.17
CA ASP A 145 5.38 7.65 1.07
C ASP A 145 4.46 7.91 -0.12
N GLU A 146 3.86 6.84 -0.62
CA GLU A 146 2.91 6.86 -1.74
C GLU A 146 1.68 6.07 -1.25
N LEU A 147 0.52 6.72 -1.14
CA LEU A 147 -0.72 6.12 -0.63
C LEU A 147 -1.85 6.23 -1.65
N GLU A 148 -2.47 5.09 -1.95
CA GLU A 148 -3.55 4.96 -2.92
C GLU A 148 -4.92 4.91 -2.22
N TYR A 149 -5.90 5.58 -2.82
CA TYR A 149 -7.25 5.73 -2.28
C TYR A 149 -8.31 5.30 -3.30
N ALA A 150 -9.33 4.59 -2.83
CA ALA A 150 -10.52 4.26 -3.59
C ALA A 150 -11.63 5.30 -3.35
N LEU A 151 -12.12 5.88 -4.45
CA LEU A 151 -13.26 6.79 -4.48
C LEU A 151 -14.57 5.98 -4.49
N MET A 152 -15.45 6.24 -3.53
CA MET A 152 -16.70 5.50 -3.35
C MET A 152 -17.88 6.42 -3.04
N ALA A 153 -19.08 5.93 -3.29
CA ALA A 153 -20.33 6.58 -2.92
C ALA A 153 -21.35 5.55 -2.39
N PHE A 154 -22.29 6.04 -1.59
CA PHE A 154 -23.47 5.28 -1.17
C PHE A 154 -24.68 5.79 -1.95
N ALA A 155 -25.36 4.92 -2.69
CA ALA A 155 -26.56 5.25 -3.45
C ALA A 155 -27.83 4.83 -2.69
N SER A 156 -28.84 5.70 -2.70
CA SER A 156 -30.20 5.41 -2.23
C SER A 156 -30.99 4.63 -3.29
N ASP A 157 -31.28 3.36 -3.01
CA ASP A 157 -32.25 2.48 -3.69
C ASP A 157 -32.43 2.61 -5.22
N ASP A 158 -31.55 1.94 -5.99
CA ASP A 158 -31.73 1.64 -7.42
C ASP A 158 -32.28 0.20 -7.67
N GLY A 159 -33.09 -0.33 -6.74
CA GLY A 159 -33.80 -1.60 -6.96
C GLY A 159 -32.93 -2.87 -7.03
N ILE A 160 -31.85 -2.96 -6.24
CA ILE A 160 -31.12 -4.23 -6.07
C ILE A 160 -32.03 -5.23 -5.34
N ALA A 161 -32.41 -6.31 -6.03
CA ALA A 161 -33.24 -7.38 -5.46
C ALA A 161 -32.55 -8.00 -4.22
N GLY A 162 -33.29 -8.08 -3.11
CA GLY A 162 -32.79 -8.52 -1.81
C GLY A 162 -32.73 -7.42 -0.74
N CYS A 163 -32.88 -6.14 -1.11
CA CYS A 163 -32.97 -5.00 -0.19
C CYS A 163 -34.42 -4.72 0.31
N GLU A 164 -35.26 -5.75 0.45
CA GLU A 164 -36.64 -5.64 0.95
C GLU A 164 -36.66 -5.27 2.45
N GLY A 165 -36.58 -3.97 2.72
CA GLY A 165 -36.51 -3.44 4.09
C GLY A 165 -36.13 -1.95 4.22
N GLY A 166 -35.85 -1.23 3.12
CA GLY A 166 -35.78 0.25 3.12
C GLY A 166 -34.69 0.86 4.01
N GLY A 167 -33.48 0.28 4.02
CA GLY A 167 -32.40 0.75 4.92
C GLY A 167 -30.97 0.37 4.54
N CYS A 168 -30.70 -0.07 3.31
CA CYS A 168 -29.35 -0.49 2.91
C CYS A 168 -28.89 0.28 1.66
N ASN A 169 -28.16 1.38 1.86
CA ASN A 169 -27.57 2.13 0.75
C ASN A 169 -26.60 1.22 -0.03
N ALA A 170 -26.75 1.17 -1.36
CA ALA A 170 -25.88 0.36 -2.20
C ALA A 170 -24.49 1.00 -2.30
N LEU A 171 -23.45 0.26 -1.92
CA LEU A 171 -22.06 0.71 -2.03
C LEU A 171 -21.61 0.69 -3.49
N ARG A 172 -21.02 1.80 -3.96
CA ARG A 172 -20.52 1.96 -5.32
C ARG A 172 -19.14 2.57 -5.40
N LEU A 173 -18.40 2.20 -6.45
CA LEU A 173 -17.23 2.93 -6.90
C LEU A 173 -17.65 4.25 -7.57
N ALA A 174 -16.94 5.33 -7.27
CA ALA A 174 -17.07 6.60 -7.97
C ALA A 174 -15.99 6.65 -9.07
N LEU A 175 -16.40 6.42 -10.32
CA LEU A 175 -15.51 6.36 -11.50
C LEU A 175 -15.08 7.77 -11.99
N SER A 176 -14.81 8.68 -11.05
CA SER A 176 -14.61 10.12 -11.28
C SER A 176 -13.16 10.58 -11.09
N ALA A 177 -12.19 9.66 -10.93
CA ALA A 177 -10.81 10.04 -10.63
C ALA A 177 -10.19 10.94 -11.72
N ALA A 178 -10.43 10.64 -12.99
CA ALA A 178 -9.99 11.47 -14.13
C ALA A 178 -10.57 12.91 -14.13
N GLU A 179 -11.77 13.10 -13.58
CA GLU A 179 -12.41 14.43 -13.41
C GLU A 179 -11.94 15.13 -12.12
N THR A 180 -11.53 14.36 -11.12
CA THR A 180 -11.16 14.84 -9.78
C THR A 180 -9.70 15.30 -9.74
N LEU A 181 -8.78 14.59 -10.42
CA LEU A 181 -7.36 14.91 -10.43
C LEU A 181 -7.05 16.35 -10.89
N PRO A 182 -7.56 16.85 -12.04
CA PRO A 182 -7.27 18.24 -12.46
C PRO A 182 -7.82 19.29 -11.49
N ARG A 183 -8.89 18.96 -10.73
CA ARG A 183 -9.47 19.86 -9.71
C ARG A 183 -8.60 19.89 -8.45
N LEU A 184 -8.00 18.76 -8.08
CA LEU A 184 -7.03 18.68 -6.99
C LEU A 184 -5.73 19.43 -7.35
N ASP A 185 -5.19 19.23 -8.55
CA ASP A 185 -4.01 19.95 -9.04
C ASP A 185 -4.24 21.48 -9.08
N ALA A 186 -5.41 21.92 -9.55
CA ALA A 186 -5.80 23.33 -9.51
C ALA A 186 -5.86 23.89 -8.08
N ALA A 187 -6.42 23.12 -7.13
CA ALA A 187 -6.48 23.52 -5.73
C ALA A 187 -5.10 23.61 -5.06
N GLU A 188 -4.16 22.71 -5.39
CA GLU A 188 -2.75 22.81 -4.95
C GLU A 188 -2.06 24.05 -5.54
N ALA A 189 -2.31 24.35 -6.82
CA ALA A 189 -1.76 25.53 -7.49
C ALA A 189 -2.28 26.85 -6.88
N ASP A 190 -3.59 26.94 -6.61
CA ASP A 190 -4.22 28.08 -5.95
C ASP A 190 -3.70 28.26 -4.52
N ALA A 191 -3.56 27.17 -3.76
CA ALA A 191 -2.99 27.20 -2.41
C ALA A 191 -1.52 27.68 -2.43
N ALA A 192 -0.71 27.19 -3.37
CA ALA A 192 0.67 27.62 -3.54
C ALA A 192 0.77 29.12 -3.92
N ALA A 193 -0.11 29.59 -4.82
CA ALA A 193 -0.19 31.00 -5.22
C ALA A 193 -0.61 31.91 -4.04
N ALA A 194 -1.56 31.48 -3.22
CA ALA A 194 -2.00 32.18 -2.01
C ALA A 194 -0.87 32.30 -0.98
N SER A 195 -0.16 31.21 -0.67
CA SER A 195 1.01 31.25 0.23
C SER A 195 2.13 32.14 -0.32
N ALA A 196 2.38 32.14 -1.64
CA ALA A 196 3.36 33.04 -2.26
C ALA A 196 2.93 34.53 -2.23
N ALA A 197 1.63 34.81 -2.35
CA ALA A 197 1.09 36.16 -2.19
C ALA A 197 1.22 36.68 -0.74
N LEU A 198 1.01 35.81 0.26
CA LEU A 198 1.21 36.18 1.66
C LEU A 198 2.67 36.52 1.96
N ARG A 199 3.63 35.67 1.56
CA ARG A 199 5.07 35.93 1.75
C ARG A 199 5.51 37.29 1.17
N ARG A 200 5.00 37.65 -0.01
CA ARG A 200 5.27 38.96 -0.63
C ARG A 200 4.71 40.14 0.18
N ARG A 201 3.55 39.98 0.84
CA ARG A 201 2.99 41.01 1.73
C ARG A 201 3.80 41.15 3.03
N SER A 202 4.20 40.04 3.65
CA SER A 202 5.03 40.05 4.86
C SER A 202 6.42 40.66 4.59
N GLY A 203 7.06 40.30 3.46
CA GLY A 203 8.34 40.88 3.04
C GLY A 203 8.26 42.38 2.71
N ALA A 204 7.12 42.86 2.18
CA ALA A 204 6.92 44.29 1.95
C ALA A 204 6.76 45.08 3.27
N LEU A 205 6.15 44.48 4.30
CA LEU A 205 5.97 45.11 5.62
C LEU A 205 7.27 45.18 6.44
N THR A 206 8.20 44.25 6.25
CA THR A 206 9.52 44.29 6.91
C THR A 206 10.51 45.23 6.22
N SER A 207 10.30 45.56 4.95
CA SER A 207 11.19 46.45 4.17
C SER A 207 11.07 47.94 4.50
N THR A 208 10.04 48.38 5.24
CA THR A 208 9.79 49.81 5.54
C THR A 208 10.25 50.24 6.95
N ALA A 209 10.94 49.38 7.68
CA ALA A 209 11.48 49.70 9.00
C ALA A 209 12.89 50.32 8.89
N THR A 210 12.97 51.65 8.90
CA THR A 210 14.24 52.39 9.06
C THR A 210 14.88 52.00 10.41
N PRO A 211 16.20 51.74 10.47
CA PRO A 211 16.85 51.39 11.73
C PRO A 211 16.88 52.61 12.68
N ALA A 212 16.08 52.55 13.74
CA ALA A 212 16.11 53.53 14.82
C ALA A 212 17.29 53.25 15.77
N THR A 213 17.98 54.30 16.18
CA THR A 213 19.10 54.26 17.13
C THR A 213 18.66 53.78 18.53
N PRO A 214 19.52 53.08 19.29
CA PRO A 214 19.13 52.52 20.59
C PRO A 214 19.20 53.58 21.70
N ALA A 215 18.05 53.92 22.28
CA ALA A 215 17.97 54.66 23.53
C ALA A 215 16.72 54.24 24.33
N ASP A 216 16.97 53.63 25.48
CA ASP A 216 16.18 53.52 26.71
C ASP A 216 14.67 53.18 26.76
N THR A 217 14.40 52.34 27.76
CA THR A 217 13.14 52.12 28.52
C THR A 217 12.00 51.22 28.01
N ALA A 218 11.69 50.26 28.89
CA ALA A 218 10.38 49.76 29.30
C ALA A 218 9.55 48.82 28.38
N ALA A 219 9.30 47.65 28.95
CA ALA A 219 8.36 46.59 28.53
C ALA A 219 7.11 47.05 27.76
N ALA A 220 7.08 46.73 26.46
CA ALA A 220 5.86 46.63 25.68
C ALA A 220 5.48 45.14 25.49
N PRO A 221 4.19 44.76 25.54
CA PRO A 221 3.77 43.38 25.33
C PRO A 221 4.02 42.94 23.88
N ALA A 222 4.55 41.73 23.71
CA ALA A 222 4.87 41.18 22.39
C ALA A 222 3.64 41.15 21.46
N ALA A 223 3.73 41.85 20.32
CA ALA A 223 2.69 41.84 19.31
C ALA A 223 2.51 40.42 18.71
N PRO A 224 1.27 39.97 18.45
CA PRO A 224 1.01 38.61 17.98
C PRO A 224 1.25 38.43 16.47
N SER A 225 2.49 38.60 16.01
CA SER A 225 2.93 38.35 14.63
C SER A 225 3.98 37.23 14.57
N SER A 226 3.50 35.98 14.60
CA SER A 226 4.32 34.77 14.34
C SER A 226 3.47 33.52 14.05
N ARG A 227 2.25 33.47 14.57
CA ARG A 227 1.37 32.27 14.49
C ARG A 227 0.54 32.16 13.20
N ALA A 228 0.26 33.27 12.52
CA ALA A 228 -0.50 33.25 11.25
C ALA A 228 0.42 32.95 10.05
N GLU A 229 1.61 33.53 10.03
CA GLU A 229 2.60 33.35 8.95
C GLU A 229 3.13 31.91 8.94
N SER A 230 3.48 31.35 10.11
CA SER A 230 3.96 29.96 10.23
C SER A 230 2.95 28.88 9.79
N VAL A 231 1.65 29.17 9.82
CA VAL A 231 0.60 28.25 9.33
C VAL A 231 0.50 28.27 7.80
N ALA A 232 0.65 29.44 7.17
CA ALA A 232 0.61 29.57 5.72
C ALA A 232 1.93 29.22 5.02
N GLU A 233 3.07 29.32 5.74
CA GLU A 233 4.37 28.88 5.23
C GLU A 233 4.56 27.36 5.26
N ARG A 234 3.88 26.66 6.18
CA ARG A 234 3.91 25.19 6.38
C ARG A 234 2.70 24.45 5.79
N ALA A 235 2.02 25.02 4.80
CA ALA A 235 1.01 24.28 4.05
C ALA A 235 1.68 23.10 3.33
N GLU A 236 1.44 21.87 3.81
CA GLU A 236 1.92 20.65 3.13
C GLU A 236 1.45 20.67 1.68
N ARG A 237 2.37 20.48 0.72
CA ARG A 237 2.01 20.33 -0.69
C ARG A 237 1.89 18.86 -1.02
N VAL A 238 0.86 18.51 -1.78
CA VAL A 238 0.58 17.15 -2.23
C VAL A 238 0.81 17.07 -3.74
N GLU A 239 1.36 15.95 -4.22
CA GLU A 239 1.23 15.58 -5.63
C GLU A 239 0.18 14.48 -5.77
N TRP A 240 -0.67 14.62 -6.77
CA TRP A 240 -1.74 13.69 -7.09
C TRP A 240 -1.40 12.96 -8.39
N HIS A 241 -1.65 11.66 -8.45
CA HIS A 241 -1.34 10.85 -9.63
C HIS A 241 -2.52 9.93 -9.99
N ALA A 242 -2.64 9.62 -11.29
CA ALA A 242 -3.66 8.73 -11.82
C ALA A 242 -3.20 7.28 -11.68
N GLU A 243 -4.03 6.46 -11.04
CA GLU A 243 -3.80 5.01 -10.95
C GLU A 243 -4.70 4.21 -11.91
N TYR A 244 -4.48 2.90 -12.01
CA TYR A 244 -5.14 2.03 -12.97
C TYR A 244 -6.68 2.09 -12.92
N GLY A 245 -7.27 2.08 -11.73
CA GLY A 245 -8.72 2.14 -11.55
C GLY A 245 -9.24 3.55 -11.82
N ALA A 246 -10.32 3.69 -12.59
CA ALA A 246 -11.02 4.98 -12.78
C ALA A 246 -11.64 5.55 -11.48
N TRP A 247 -11.59 4.78 -10.40
CA TRP A 247 -11.93 5.15 -9.02
C TRP A 247 -10.71 5.38 -8.11
N MET A 248 -9.49 5.33 -8.63
CA MET A 248 -8.26 5.40 -7.84
C MET A 248 -7.54 6.73 -8.00
N ILE A 249 -7.05 7.26 -6.87
CA ILE A 249 -6.13 8.39 -6.81
C ILE A 249 -4.98 7.99 -5.90
N GLU A 250 -3.74 8.17 -6.37
CA GLU A 250 -2.54 8.13 -5.54
C GLU A 250 -2.20 9.55 -5.08
N ALA A 251 -1.70 9.68 -3.85
CA ALA A 251 -1.23 10.95 -3.31
C ALA A 251 0.12 10.80 -2.59
N THR A 252 1.09 11.64 -2.95
CA THR A 252 2.47 11.64 -2.42
C THR A 252 2.81 13.02 -1.82
N PRO A 253 3.80 13.15 -0.92
CA PRO A 253 4.28 14.46 -0.49
C PRO A 253 5.05 15.13 -1.63
N ALA A 254 4.78 16.42 -1.91
CA ALA A 254 5.44 17.13 -3.03
C ALA A 254 6.90 17.54 -2.75
N ALA A 255 7.41 17.23 -1.56
CA ALA A 255 8.82 17.32 -1.22
C ALA A 255 9.13 16.16 -0.26
N PRO A 256 10.21 15.39 -0.50
CA PRO A 256 10.56 14.26 0.34
C PRO A 256 10.82 14.71 1.78
N TYR A 257 10.63 13.78 2.70
CA TYR A 257 11.03 13.88 4.09
C TYR A 257 12.54 13.60 4.21
N GLY A 258 13.23 14.32 5.08
CA GLY A 258 14.45 13.81 5.70
C GLY A 258 14.14 12.85 6.86
N CYS A 259 15.15 12.55 7.66
CA CYS A 259 15.05 11.66 8.81
C CYS A 259 15.04 12.36 10.17
N THR A 260 15.02 13.70 10.23
CA THR A 260 14.97 14.41 11.52
C THR A 260 13.67 14.13 12.27
N GLU A 261 13.66 14.29 13.59
CA GLU A 261 12.48 14.00 14.41
C GLU A 261 11.25 14.79 13.95
N ALA A 262 11.42 16.07 13.60
CA ALA A 262 10.35 16.90 13.07
C ALA A 262 9.79 16.41 11.71
N GLU A 263 10.63 15.84 10.86
CA GLU A 263 10.22 15.33 9.54
C GLU A 263 9.51 13.97 9.64
N LEU A 264 9.90 13.11 10.58
CA LEU A 264 9.17 11.86 10.86
C LEU A 264 7.71 12.14 11.27
N TRP A 265 7.43 13.25 11.95
CA TRP A 265 6.07 13.62 12.36
C TRP A 265 5.27 14.30 11.24
N ARG A 266 5.94 14.97 10.29
CA ARG A 266 5.32 15.55 9.09
C ARG A 266 4.55 14.51 8.25
N VAL A 267 4.95 13.24 8.30
CA VAL A 267 4.28 12.10 7.63
C VAL A 267 2.80 12.02 8.00
N HIS A 268 2.47 12.06 9.30
CA HIS A 268 1.09 11.94 9.79
C HIS A 268 0.24 13.14 9.36
N ASP A 269 0.77 14.36 9.51
CA ASP A 269 0.11 15.59 9.11
C ASP A 269 -0.12 15.63 7.58
N SER A 270 0.83 15.09 6.81
CA SER A 270 0.75 14.98 5.35
C SER A 270 -0.35 14.02 4.90
N LEU A 271 -0.43 12.82 5.47
CA LEU A 271 -1.48 11.84 5.19
C LEU A 271 -2.88 12.39 5.53
N ALA A 272 -3.03 13.01 6.69
CA ALA A 272 -4.28 13.66 7.10
C ALA A 272 -4.67 14.83 6.17
N ALA A 273 -3.70 15.64 5.72
CA ALA A 273 -3.94 16.72 4.77
C ALA A 273 -4.42 16.20 3.39
N ARG A 274 -3.81 15.12 2.88
CA ARG A 274 -4.23 14.45 1.64
C ARG A 274 -5.69 13.99 1.73
N ARG A 275 -6.03 13.21 2.76
CA ARG A 275 -7.40 12.73 2.99
C ARG A 275 -8.40 13.89 3.07
N HIS A 276 -8.10 14.90 3.89
CA HIS A 276 -8.99 16.04 4.09
C HIS A 276 -9.27 16.83 2.79
N ARG A 277 -8.25 17.06 1.95
CA ARG A 277 -8.42 17.75 0.66
C ARG A 277 -9.27 16.95 -0.30
N MET A 278 -9.04 15.64 -0.38
CA MET A 278 -9.77 14.76 -1.28
C MET A 278 -11.23 14.60 -0.85
N ASP A 279 -11.52 14.36 0.43
CA ASP A 279 -12.92 14.33 0.92
C ASP A 279 -13.63 15.68 0.72
N THR A 280 -12.92 16.81 0.89
CA THR A 280 -13.47 18.15 0.60
C THR A 280 -13.83 18.30 -0.88
N MET A 281 -13.00 17.79 -1.79
CA MET A 281 -13.23 17.85 -3.24
C MET A 281 -14.42 16.97 -3.71
N LEU A 282 -14.69 15.89 -2.98
CA LEU A 282 -15.72 14.89 -3.28
C LEU A 282 -17.06 15.12 -2.54
N GLY A 283 -17.05 15.98 -1.50
CA GLY A 283 -18.21 16.30 -0.68
C GLY A 283 -18.36 15.43 0.58
N GLY A 284 -17.33 14.67 0.96
CA GLY A 284 -17.28 13.85 2.18
C GLY A 284 -18.35 12.76 2.28
N GLY A 285 -18.98 12.40 1.17
CA GLY A 285 -20.17 11.55 1.11
C GLY A 285 -21.41 12.18 1.78
N GLY A 286 -21.53 13.51 1.71
CA GLY A 286 -22.73 14.29 2.01
C GLY A 286 -23.66 14.43 0.78
N PRO A 287 -24.50 15.48 0.71
CA PRO A 287 -25.34 15.73 -0.46
C PRO A 287 -24.51 16.07 -1.72
N PRO A 288 -25.08 15.92 -2.92
CA PRO A 288 -24.40 16.15 -4.19
C PRO A 288 -23.70 17.51 -4.29
N LEU A 289 -22.42 17.54 -4.71
CA LEU A 289 -21.75 18.80 -5.11
C LEU A 289 -22.28 19.34 -6.45
N ALA A 290 -22.91 18.49 -7.26
CA ALA A 290 -23.58 18.83 -8.51
C ALA A 290 -24.88 18.02 -8.66
N PRO A 291 -25.96 18.55 -9.29
CA PRO A 291 -27.21 17.83 -9.45
C PRO A 291 -27.02 16.47 -10.16
N GLY A 292 -27.49 15.38 -9.54
CA GLY A 292 -27.52 14.04 -10.15
C GLY A 292 -26.38 13.08 -9.81
N GLN A 293 -25.42 13.43 -8.95
CA GLN A 293 -24.40 12.50 -8.45
C GLN A 293 -24.48 12.31 -6.93
N PRO A 294 -24.49 11.08 -6.39
CA PRO A 294 -24.37 10.89 -4.94
C PRO A 294 -23.03 11.44 -4.45
N GLY A 295 -22.99 12.01 -3.24
CA GLY A 295 -21.74 12.50 -2.67
C GLY A 295 -20.73 11.36 -2.52
N ALA A 296 -19.49 11.61 -2.96
CA ALA A 296 -18.42 10.64 -2.89
C ALA A 296 -17.49 10.91 -1.69
N PHE A 297 -16.74 9.90 -1.29
CA PHE A 297 -15.73 9.94 -0.24
C PHE A 297 -14.53 9.09 -0.66
N ALA A 298 -13.36 9.36 -0.08
CA ALA A 298 -12.16 8.57 -0.32
C ALA A 298 -11.85 7.66 0.88
N LEU A 299 -11.42 6.43 0.59
CA LEU A 299 -10.92 5.50 1.61
C LEU A 299 -9.61 4.89 1.12
N SER A 300 -8.61 4.83 1.99
CA SER A 300 -7.38 4.04 1.81
C SER A 300 -7.72 2.56 2.04
N LEU A 301 -8.52 2.01 1.12
CA LEU A 301 -9.03 0.65 1.16
C LEU A 301 -8.25 -0.20 0.16
N THR A 302 -7.67 -1.30 0.63
CA THR A 302 -6.79 -2.12 -0.21
C THR A 302 -7.52 -2.78 -1.38
N ALA A 303 -8.71 -3.35 -1.19
CA ALA A 303 -9.49 -3.91 -2.31
C ALA A 303 -10.95 -3.49 -2.21
N PHE A 304 -11.58 -3.14 -3.34
CA PHE A 304 -13.02 -2.86 -3.36
C PHE A 304 -13.82 -4.17 -3.27
N PRO A 305 -14.53 -4.46 -2.17
CA PRO A 305 -15.05 -5.81 -1.90
C PRO A 305 -16.08 -6.32 -2.90
N LEU A 306 -16.80 -5.42 -3.57
CA LEU A 306 -17.89 -5.73 -4.50
C LEU A 306 -17.47 -5.57 -5.97
N LEU A 307 -16.15 -5.56 -6.28
CA LEU A 307 -15.69 -5.39 -7.65
C LEU A 307 -16.23 -6.50 -8.56
N GLY A 308 -16.81 -6.09 -9.68
CA GLY A 308 -17.47 -6.97 -10.64
C GLY A 308 -18.76 -7.65 -10.18
N VAL A 309 -19.29 -7.30 -9.01
CA VAL A 309 -20.64 -7.69 -8.59
C VAL A 309 -21.61 -6.60 -9.04
N PRO A 310 -22.79 -6.91 -9.62
CA PRO A 310 -23.77 -5.90 -10.00
C PRO A 310 -24.03 -4.86 -8.89
N PRO A 311 -24.04 -3.54 -9.21
CA PRO A 311 -24.03 -2.93 -10.55
C PRO A 311 -22.63 -2.72 -11.17
N HIS A 312 -21.56 -3.24 -10.56
CA HIS A 312 -20.17 -3.06 -11.03
C HIS A 312 -19.75 -4.03 -12.14
N ALA A 313 -20.64 -4.96 -12.50
CA ALA A 313 -20.50 -5.83 -13.66
C ALA A 313 -20.84 -5.11 -14.98
N PRO A 314 -20.32 -5.58 -16.13
CA PRO A 314 -20.75 -5.12 -17.44
C PRO A 314 -22.27 -5.25 -17.60
N GLY A 315 -22.91 -4.18 -18.09
CA GLY A 315 -24.27 -4.29 -18.62
C GLY A 315 -24.31 -5.11 -19.91
N PRO A 316 -25.49 -5.49 -20.41
CA PRO A 316 -25.62 -6.20 -21.68
C PRO A 316 -24.90 -5.41 -22.79
N ALA A 317 -23.92 -6.04 -23.43
CA ALA A 317 -23.08 -5.37 -24.43
C ALA A 317 -23.96 -4.78 -25.55
N ALA A 318 -23.83 -3.47 -25.78
CA ALA A 318 -24.42 -2.83 -26.95
C ALA A 318 -23.78 -3.44 -28.20
N ARG A 319 -24.56 -4.23 -28.94
CA ARG A 319 -24.11 -4.92 -30.16
C ARG A 319 -23.61 -3.87 -31.16
N GLY A 320 -22.30 -3.84 -31.42
CA GLY A 320 -21.66 -2.89 -32.35
C GLY A 320 -20.51 -2.04 -31.78
N ALA A 321 -20.12 -2.20 -30.51
CA ALA A 321 -18.96 -1.51 -29.94
C ALA A 321 -17.60 -2.06 -30.43
N ALA A 322 -16.55 -1.25 -30.30
CA ALA A 322 -15.16 -1.59 -30.62
C ALA A 322 -14.59 -2.73 -29.75
N GLU A 323 -13.42 -3.26 -30.13
CA GLU A 323 -12.74 -4.37 -29.45
C GLU A 323 -12.53 -4.11 -27.93
N PRO A 324 -13.01 -5.00 -27.03
CA PRO A 324 -12.98 -4.77 -25.59
C PRO A 324 -11.56 -4.66 -25.01
N ILE A 325 -11.40 -3.78 -24.01
CA ILE A 325 -10.11 -3.47 -23.39
C ILE A 325 -9.67 -4.61 -22.47
N SER A 326 -10.53 -5.05 -21.54
CA SER A 326 -10.24 -6.17 -20.63
C SER A 326 -10.69 -7.53 -21.14
N GLY A 327 -11.74 -7.59 -21.96
CA GLY A 327 -12.43 -8.83 -22.32
C GLY A 327 -13.16 -9.49 -21.13
N SER A 328 -13.24 -8.80 -19.99
CA SER A 328 -13.83 -9.30 -18.75
C SER A 328 -15.33 -9.54 -18.88
N ARG A 329 -15.80 -10.62 -18.27
CA ARG A 329 -17.22 -10.93 -18.09
C ARG A 329 -17.77 -10.30 -16.82
N SER A 330 -16.92 -10.04 -15.83
CA SER A 330 -17.33 -9.57 -14.51
C SER A 330 -17.04 -8.10 -14.24
N VAL A 331 -16.10 -7.42 -14.92
CA VAL A 331 -15.78 -6.00 -14.68
C VAL A 331 -15.93 -5.17 -15.96
N SER A 332 -16.59 -4.02 -15.86
CA SER A 332 -16.74 -3.09 -16.98
C SER A 332 -15.44 -2.35 -17.30
N ASP A 333 -15.09 -2.21 -18.59
CA ASP A 333 -13.96 -1.41 -19.06
C ASP A 333 -14.04 0.07 -18.64
N ARG A 334 -15.23 0.57 -18.26
CA ARG A 334 -15.38 1.89 -17.61
C ARG A 334 -14.64 2.02 -16.28
N GLY A 335 -14.28 0.89 -15.66
CA GLY A 335 -13.44 0.84 -14.47
C GLY A 335 -11.95 1.10 -14.74
N ILE A 336 -11.52 1.13 -16.00
CA ILE A 336 -10.12 1.43 -16.37
C ILE A 336 -9.97 2.94 -16.51
N MET A 337 -8.94 3.49 -15.88
CA MET A 337 -8.60 4.91 -15.97
C MET A 337 -8.36 5.35 -17.42
N SER A 338 -8.82 6.55 -17.76
CA SER A 338 -8.87 7.06 -19.14
C SER A 338 -7.49 7.33 -19.80
N ASN A 339 -6.39 7.24 -19.05
CA ASN A 339 -5.04 7.36 -19.62
C ASN A 339 -4.74 6.15 -20.54
N PRO A 340 -4.31 6.37 -21.80
CA PRO A 340 -4.05 5.28 -22.76
C PRO A 340 -3.12 4.17 -22.25
N ARG A 341 -2.17 4.48 -21.33
CA ARG A 341 -1.25 3.51 -20.72
C ARG A 341 -1.98 2.31 -20.12
N PHE A 342 -3.06 2.55 -19.37
CA PHE A 342 -3.76 1.48 -18.66
C PHE A 342 -4.54 0.59 -19.62
N ALA A 343 -5.24 1.18 -20.59
CA ALA A 343 -5.95 0.42 -21.61
C ALA A 343 -5.02 -0.44 -22.50
N ALA A 344 -3.89 0.15 -22.93
CA ALA A 344 -2.88 -0.58 -23.71
C ALA A 344 -2.24 -1.71 -22.91
N LEU A 345 -1.89 -1.46 -21.64
CA LEU A 345 -1.32 -2.47 -20.75
C LEU A 345 -2.28 -3.66 -20.55
N THR A 346 -3.57 -3.41 -20.30
CA THR A 346 -4.59 -4.46 -20.17
C THR A 346 -4.73 -5.30 -21.45
N LYS A 347 -4.78 -4.66 -22.63
CA LYS A 347 -4.86 -5.37 -23.92
C LYS A 347 -3.61 -6.18 -24.19
N ASN A 348 -2.43 -5.57 -24.04
CA ASN A 348 -1.16 -6.18 -24.42
C ASN A 348 -0.77 -7.34 -23.47
N ILE A 349 -1.12 -7.29 -22.18
CA ILE A 349 -0.98 -8.45 -21.28
C ILE A 349 -1.83 -9.62 -21.76
N ARG A 350 -3.12 -9.43 -22.05
CA ARG A 350 -4.00 -10.50 -22.55
C ARG A 350 -3.50 -11.08 -23.87
N ALA A 351 -3.11 -10.21 -24.80
CA ALA A 351 -2.61 -10.61 -26.12
C ALA A 351 -1.29 -11.38 -26.03
N ARG A 352 -0.33 -10.93 -25.20
CA ARG A 352 0.92 -11.66 -24.92
C ARG A 352 0.67 -13.01 -24.25
N ARG A 353 -0.20 -13.04 -23.23
CA ARG A 353 -0.57 -14.26 -22.49
C ARG A 353 -1.24 -15.31 -23.39
N GLY A 354 -1.82 -14.88 -24.52
CA GLY A 354 -2.57 -15.71 -25.48
C GLY A 354 -3.92 -16.20 -24.97
N ARG A 355 -4.35 -15.75 -23.78
CA ARG A 355 -5.60 -16.13 -23.12
C ARG A 355 -6.02 -15.05 -22.11
N GLN A 356 -7.27 -15.14 -21.64
CA GLN A 356 -7.80 -14.26 -20.60
C GLN A 356 -6.94 -14.33 -19.31
N ILE A 357 -6.98 -13.26 -18.54
CA ILE A 357 -6.52 -13.28 -17.14
C ILE A 357 -7.42 -14.26 -16.37
N ALA A 358 -6.82 -15.05 -15.49
CA ALA A 358 -7.53 -15.98 -14.62
C ALA A 358 -6.87 -15.94 -13.25
N ILE A 359 -7.65 -15.56 -12.24
CA ILE A 359 -7.24 -15.39 -10.85
C ILE A 359 -8.24 -16.22 -10.02
N SER A 360 -7.75 -17.26 -9.36
CA SER A 360 -8.53 -18.10 -8.45
C SER A 360 -7.98 -17.93 -7.05
N VAL A 361 -8.78 -17.37 -6.14
CA VAL A 361 -8.44 -17.24 -4.71
C VAL A 361 -9.33 -18.21 -3.92
N PRO A 362 -8.81 -19.09 -3.03
CA PRO A 362 -9.67 -20.00 -2.29
C PRO A 362 -10.64 -19.23 -1.37
N ALA A 363 -11.85 -19.76 -1.15
CA ALA A 363 -12.90 -19.09 -0.38
C ALA A 363 -12.94 -19.55 1.09
N ASP A 364 -13.31 -18.63 2.00
CA ASP A 364 -13.57 -18.93 3.41
C ASP A 364 -14.92 -19.66 3.55
N ALA A 365 -14.87 -20.99 3.44
CA ALA A 365 -16.04 -21.85 3.54
C ALA A 365 -16.84 -21.67 4.84
N VAL A 366 -16.21 -21.22 5.94
CA VAL A 366 -16.89 -21.05 7.23
C VAL A 366 -17.74 -19.78 7.23
N LEU A 367 -17.21 -18.66 6.73
CA LEU A 367 -17.97 -17.42 6.63
C LEU A 367 -19.02 -17.47 5.52
N GLU A 368 -18.76 -18.18 4.42
CA GLU A 368 -19.78 -18.41 3.38
C GLU A 368 -20.90 -19.36 3.84
N ALA A 369 -20.60 -20.39 4.65
CA ALA A 369 -21.62 -21.25 5.28
C ALA A 369 -22.48 -20.54 6.35
N LEU A 370 -22.06 -19.36 6.84
CA LEU A 370 -22.93 -18.47 7.63
C LEU A 370 -23.86 -17.64 6.75
N ALA A 371 -23.47 -17.36 5.51
CA ALA A 371 -24.30 -16.62 4.56
C ALA A 371 -25.37 -17.49 3.90
N LEU A 372 -25.03 -18.77 3.64
CA LEU A 372 -25.96 -19.85 3.35
C LEU A 372 -26.77 -20.18 4.62
N ASP A 373 -28.10 -20.12 4.56
CA ASP A 373 -28.99 -20.47 5.69
C ASP A 373 -29.11 -22.01 5.89
N ALA A 374 -27.97 -22.71 5.98
CA ALA A 374 -27.86 -24.16 5.93
C ALA A 374 -28.42 -24.93 7.16
N ASP A 375 -29.14 -24.27 8.07
CA ASP A 375 -29.90 -24.92 9.15
C ASP A 375 -31.32 -25.26 8.65
N ALA A 376 -31.45 -26.34 7.88
CA ALA A 376 -32.75 -26.82 7.37
C ALA A 376 -32.97 -28.34 7.53
N ASP A 377 -32.00 -29.20 7.20
CA ASP A 377 -32.25 -30.65 7.00
C ASP A 377 -31.31 -31.58 7.81
N ALA A 378 -30.92 -31.18 9.03
CA ALA A 378 -30.10 -32.02 9.92
C ALA A 378 -30.92 -32.99 10.81
N ASP A 379 -32.26 -32.99 10.70
CA ASP A 379 -33.15 -33.85 11.49
C ASP A 379 -34.19 -34.55 10.59
N THR A 380 -33.69 -35.38 9.66
CA THR A 380 -34.49 -36.46 9.05
C THR A 380 -33.81 -37.80 9.32
N GLY A 381 -34.43 -38.59 10.18
CA GLY A 381 -33.90 -39.89 10.59
C GLY A 381 -33.92 -40.92 9.47
N ALA A 382 -32.85 -41.72 9.42
CA ALA A 382 -32.77 -43.08 8.87
C ALA A 382 -33.67 -43.43 7.65
N GLY A 383 -33.10 -43.30 6.44
CA GLY A 383 -33.70 -43.83 5.22
C GLY A 383 -32.68 -44.04 4.10
N ALA A 384 -32.03 -45.22 4.07
CA ALA A 384 -31.12 -45.56 2.98
C ALA A 384 -31.92 -45.87 1.69
N GLY A 385 -32.02 -44.87 0.79
CA GLY A 385 -32.64 -45.01 -0.52
C GLY A 385 -31.86 -44.24 -1.57
N ALA A 386 -31.25 -44.95 -2.53
CA ALA A 386 -30.48 -44.32 -3.59
C ALA A 386 -31.39 -43.62 -4.60
N GLY A 387 -31.48 -42.29 -4.51
CA GLY A 387 -32.15 -41.43 -5.48
C GLY A 387 -31.49 -40.06 -5.52
N ALA A 388 -31.01 -39.65 -6.70
CA ALA A 388 -30.35 -38.35 -6.85
C ALA A 388 -31.38 -37.21 -6.83
N GLY A 389 -31.36 -36.35 -5.81
CA GLY A 389 -32.27 -35.20 -5.74
C GLY A 389 -31.98 -34.23 -4.58
N ALA A 390 -31.93 -32.94 -4.92
CA ALA A 390 -32.24 -31.78 -4.06
C ALA A 390 -31.66 -31.73 -2.62
N GLY A 391 -30.33 -31.80 -2.46
CA GLY A 391 -29.66 -31.34 -1.23
C GLY A 391 -29.40 -29.82 -1.25
N ALA A 392 -29.50 -29.15 -0.10
CA ALA A 392 -29.12 -27.75 0.04
C ALA A 392 -27.60 -27.55 -0.20
N PRO A 393 -27.16 -26.44 -0.84
CA PRO A 393 -25.73 -26.22 -1.08
C PRO A 393 -24.94 -25.97 0.19
N SER A 394 -23.89 -26.77 0.40
CA SER A 394 -22.91 -26.57 1.47
C SER A 394 -21.87 -25.47 1.18
N SER A 395 -21.77 -24.98 -0.07
CA SER A 395 -20.84 -23.90 -0.44
C SER A 395 -21.28 -23.08 -1.67
N LEU A 396 -20.72 -21.86 -1.78
CA LEU A 396 -20.82 -20.99 -2.97
C LEU A 396 -19.83 -21.36 -4.08
N GLY A 397 -18.92 -22.31 -3.83
CA GLY A 397 -17.79 -22.70 -4.68
C GLY A 397 -16.47 -22.67 -3.89
N ALA A 398 -15.50 -23.53 -4.20
CA ALA A 398 -14.25 -23.63 -3.43
C ALA A 398 -13.32 -22.41 -3.62
N SER A 399 -13.42 -21.72 -4.75
CA SER A 399 -12.60 -20.58 -5.16
C SER A 399 -13.46 -19.39 -5.59
N ILE A 400 -12.88 -18.20 -5.50
CA ILE A 400 -13.36 -16.92 -6.02
C ILE A 400 -12.65 -16.71 -7.36
N GLU A 401 -13.39 -16.83 -8.45
CA GLU A 401 -12.89 -16.62 -9.81
C GLU A 401 -12.99 -15.14 -10.20
N MET A 402 -11.92 -14.62 -10.79
CA MET A 402 -11.76 -13.24 -11.22
C MET A 402 -10.94 -13.21 -12.52
N ASP A 403 -11.37 -12.44 -13.52
CA ASP A 403 -10.94 -12.65 -14.92
C ASP A 403 -10.23 -11.44 -15.57
N CYS A 404 -9.81 -10.44 -14.79
CA CYS A 404 -9.24 -9.21 -15.35
C CYS A 404 -8.22 -8.50 -14.46
N MET A 405 -7.41 -7.65 -15.10
CA MET A 405 -6.36 -6.84 -14.47
C MET A 405 -6.89 -5.91 -13.36
N ALA A 406 -8.17 -5.50 -13.43
CA ALA A 406 -8.78 -4.60 -12.46
C ALA A 406 -8.95 -5.20 -11.06
N TYR A 407 -8.99 -6.53 -10.92
CA TYR A 407 -9.01 -7.16 -9.61
C TYR A 407 -7.68 -7.04 -8.86
N GLY A 408 -6.58 -6.91 -9.59
CA GLY A 408 -5.25 -6.72 -9.02
C GLY A 408 -4.84 -5.26 -8.96
N MET A 409 -4.65 -4.63 -10.12
CA MET A 409 -4.22 -3.23 -10.21
C MET A 409 -5.31 -2.23 -9.81
N GLY A 410 -6.54 -2.70 -9.56
CA GLY A 410 -7.58 -1.91 -8.89
C GLY A 410 -7.52 -1.93 -7.35
N CYS A 411 -6.48 -2.55 -6.77
CA CYS A 411 -6.21 -2.56 -5.33
C CYS A 411 -5.30 -1.39 -4.93
N GLY A 412 -5.61 -0.72 -3.83
CA GLY A 412 -4.80 0.34 -3.23
C GLY A 412 -3.71 -0.19 -2.30
N CYS A 413 -2.59 0.51 -2.16
CA CYS A 413 -1.51 0.17 -1.25
C CYS A 413 -0.79 1.36 -0.60
N LEU A 414 0.12 1.04 0.31
CA LEU A 414 1.11 1.98 0.86
C LEU A 414 2.48 1.56 0.33
N GLN A 415 3.20 2.49 -0.30
CA GLN A 415 4.57 2.29 -0.77
C GLN A 415 5.48 3.32 -0.09
N THR A 416 6.78 3.02 0.05
CA THR A 416 7.77 4.00 0.54
C THR A 416 9.04 3.98 -0.30
N THR A 417 9.43 5.12 -0.86
CA THR A 417 10.65 5.31 -1.67
C THR A 417 11.71 6.04 -0.85
N PHE A 418 12.90 5.46 -0.72
CA PHE A 418 14.08 5.99 -0.01
C PHE A 418 15.19 6.35 -0.99
N GLN A 419 16.00 7.36 -0.70
CA GLN A 419 17.21 7.74 -1.44
C GLN A 419 18.44 7.69 -0.54
N PRO A 420 19.14 6.54 -0.45
CA PRO A 420 20.38 6.41 0.32
C PRO A 420 21.55 7.14 -0.32
N ARG A 421 22.61 7.39 0.48
CA ARG A 421 23.72 8.27 0.07
C ARG A 421 24.64 7.76 -1.03
N SER A 422 24.62 6.47 -1.33
CA SER A 422 25.42 5.87 -2.41
C SER A 422 24.79 4.59 -2.92
N LEU A 423 25.24 4.11 -4.08
CA LEU A 423 24.85 2.80 -4.62
C LEU A 423 25.01 1.69 -3.57
N ALA A 424 26.14 1.61 -2.86
CA ALA A 424 26.38 0.58 -1.85
C ALA A 424 25.30 0.56 -0.74
N HIS A 425 24.86 1.73 -0.28
CA HIS A 425 23.75 1.83 0.68
C HIS A 425 22.40 1.45 0.05
N ALA A 426 22.17 1.77 -1.23
CA ALA A 426 20.95 1.40 -1.94
C ALA A 426 20.85 -0.13 -2.16
N LEU A 427 21.94 -0.80 -2.53
CA LEU A 427 21.96 -2.26 -2.67
C LEU A 427 21.80 -2.96 -1.31
N TRP A 428 22.44 -2.44 -0.25
CA TRP A 428 22.28 -2.97 1.10
C TRP A 428 20.84 -2.81 1.63
N LEU A 429 20.26 -1.62 1.48
CA LEU A 429 18.89 -1.34 1.90
C LEU A 429 17.86 -2.14 1.09
N HIS A 430 18.10 -2.35 -0.22
CA HIS A 430 17.26 -3.20 -1.04
C HIS A 430 17.13 -4.61 -0.45
N ASP A 431 18.25 -5.25 -0.13
CA ASP A 431 18.24 -6.64 0.36
C ASP A 431 17.69 -6.74 1.79
N ALA A 432 17.98 -5.75 2.65
CA ALA A 432 17.37 -5.67 3.96
C ALA A 432 15.84 -5.51 3.89
N PHE A 433 15.33 -4.76 2.90
CA PHE A 433 13.90 -4.66 2.64
C PHE A 433 13.28 -5.94 2.05
N LEU A 434 14.05 -6.85 1.43
CA LEU A 434 13.52 -8.16 1.02
C LEU A 434 13.13 -9.00 2.24
N ALA A 435 13.94 -8.96 3.31
CA ALA A 435 13.59 -9.62 4.58
C ALA A 435 12.40 -8.94 5.29
N LEU A 436 12.29 -7.60 5.20
CA LEU A 436 11.17 -6.86 5.81
C LEU A 436 9.84 -7.01 5.05
N SER A 437 9.89 -7.11 3.71
CA SER A 437 8.75 -7.16 2.78
C SER A 437 7.61 -8.10 3.20
N PRO A 438 7.84 -9.39 3.50
CA PRO A 438 6.78 -10.32 3.90
C PRO A 438 6.23 -10.01 5.30
N LEU A 439 7.06 -9.50 6.21
CA LEU A 439 6.65 -9.17 7.58
C LEU A 439 5.65 -8.00 7.56
N VAL A 440 5.94 -6.94 6.80
CA VAL A 440 5.04 -5.80 6.70
C VAL A 440 3.80 -6.10 5.85
N LEU A 441 3.89 -7.01 4.87
CA LEU A 441 2.72 -7.56 4.16
C LEU A 441 1.74 -8.25 5.14
N ALA A 442 2.25 -9.19 5.95
CA ALA A 442 1.46 -9.91 6.93
C ALA A 442 0.88 -8.97 8.01
N LEU A 443 1.69 -8.05 8.54
CA LEU A 443 1.26 -7.10 9.57
C LEU A 443 0.25 -6.07 9.05
N SER A 444 0.30 -5.67 7.78
CA SER A 444 -0.60 -4.66 7.20
C SER A 444 -1.93 -5.23 6.70
N ALA A 445 -1.95 -6.51 6.28
CA ALA A 445 -3.08 -7.34 5.83
C ALA A 445 -4.50 -6.72 5.90
N ALA A 446 -5.08 -6.41 4.73
CA ALA A 446 -6.34 -5.68 4.58
C ALA A 446 -7.26 -6.22 3.46
N THR A 447 -7.01 -7.40 2.90
CA THR A 447 -7.72 -7.93 1.71
C THR A 447 -8.43 -9.29 1.93
N PRO A 448 -9.45 -9.38 2.81
CA PRO A 448 -10.20 -10.63 3.03
C PRO A 448 -11.48 -10.75 2.17
N LEU A 449 -11.88 -9.70 1.44
CA LEU A 449 -13.12 -9.64 0.66
C LEU A 449 -12.83 -9.32 -0.80
N LEU A 450 -13.28 -10.20 -1.70
CA LEU A 450 -13.05 -10.11 -3.14
C LEU A 450 -14.30 -10.56 -3.88
N HIS A 451 -14.72 -9.81 -4.90
CA HIS A 451 -15.85 -10.16 -5.79
C HIS A 451 -17.15 -10.56 -5.05
N GLY A 452 -17.49 -9.84 -3.98
CA GLY A 452 -18.68 -10.10 -3.15
C GLY A 452 -18.61 -11.35 -2.27
N ARG A 453 -17.43 -11.96 -2.18
CA ARG A 453 -17.15 -13.20 -1.48
C ARG A 453 -16.00 -13.02 -0.48
N VAL A 454 -15.78 -14.05 0.34
CA VAL A 454 -14.80 -14.02 1.42
C VAL A 454 -13.63 -14.91 1.04
N ALA A 455 -12.44 -14.34 0.86
CA ALA A 455 -11.22 -15.09 0.54
C ALA A 455 -10.72 -15.84 1.78
N SER A 456 -9.96 -16.93 1.62
CA SER A 456 -9.21 -17.59 2.72
C SER A 456 -7.79 -17.05 2.89
N THR A 457 -7.48 -15.93 2.25
CA THR A 457 -6.22 -15.16 2.34
C THR A 457 -6.54 -13.76 2.86
N ASP A 458 -5.56 -13.08 3.45
CA ASP A 458 -5.76 -11.75 4.06
C ASP A 458 -5.06 -10.59 3.32
N THR A 459 -4.36 -10.88 2.20
CA THR A 459 -3.55 -9.89 1.46
C THR A 459 -3.77 -9.94 -0.05
N ARG A 460 -3.47 -8.82 -0.74
CA ARG A 460 -3.71 -8.66 -2.19
C ARG A 460 -2.68 -9.32 -3.09
N TRP A 461 -1.52 -9.71 -2.56
CA TRP A 461 -0.29 -9.90 -3.34
C TRP A 461 -0.46 -10.84 -4.54
N ASP A 462 -0.97 -12.05 -4.31
CA ASP A 462 -1.21 -13.05 -5.36
C ASP A 462 -2.33 -12.65 -6.34
N VAL A 463 -3.30 -11.85 -5.89
CA VAL A 463 -4.34 -11.29 -6.76
C VAL A 463 -3.72 -10.36 -7.79
N ILE A 464 -2.81 -9.47 -7.37
CA ILE A 464 -2.10 -8.58 -8.31
C ILE A 464 -1.11 -9.38 -9.17
N ALA A 465 -0.36 -10.32 -8.58
CA ALA A 465 0.56 -11.18 -9.30
C ALA A 465 -0.10 -11.92 -10.48
N ALA A 466 -1.29 -12.49 -10.25
CA ALA A 466 -2.08 -13.16 -11.28
C ALA A 466 -2.79 -12.19 -12.25
N ALA A 467 -3.21 -11.02 -11.78
CA ALA A 467 -3.91 -10.01 -12.59
C ALA A 467 -3.06 -9.41 -13.72
N VAL A 468 -1.73 -9.39 -13.56
CA VAL A 468 -0.77 -8.95 -14.59
C VAL A 468 0.23 -10.03 -15.01
N ASP A 469 -0.07 -11.31 -14.76
CA ASP A 469 0.72 -12.43 -15.25
C ASP A 469 0.58 -12.54 -16.78
N ASP A 470 1.54 -11.99 -17.50
CA ASP A 470 1.59 -12.00 -18.96
C ASP A 470 2.21 -13.27 -19.56
N ARG A 471 2.63 -14.23 -18.71
CA ARG A 471 3.33 -15.44 -19.16
C ARG A 471 2.46 -16.31 -20.06
N THR A 472 3.06 -16.88 -21.11
CA THR A 472 2.41 -17.91 -21.93
C THR A 472 2.33 -19.24 -21.18
N VAL A 473 1.60 -20.22 -21.71
CA VAL A 473 1.58 -21.58 -21.16
C VAL A 473 2.96 -22.23 -21.25
N ASP A 474 3.70 -21.99 -22.33
CA ASP A 474 5.00 -22.62 -22.53
C ASP A 474 6.11 -21.98 -21.69
N GLU A 475 6.04 -20.68 -21.41
CA GLU A 475 6.92 -20.02 -20.42
C GLU A 475 6.72 -20.61 -19.01
N ARG A 476 5.46 -20.87 -18.60
CA ARG A 476 5.15 -21.56 -17.33
C ARG A 476 5.64 -23.02 -17.32
N ARG A 477 5.46 -23.77 -18.42
CA ARG A 477 5.97 -25.15 -18.55
C ARG A 477 7.50 -25.20 -18.53
N ALA A 478 8.17 -24.26 -19.20
CA ALA A 478 9.63 -24.14 -19.21
C ALA A 478 10.17 -23.80 -17.80
N ALA A 479 9.51 -22.90 -17.09
CA ALA A 479 9.83 -22.59 -15.69
C ALA A 479 9.72 -23.81 -14.76
N ALA A 480 8.63 -24.57 -14.84
CA ALA A 480 8.44 -25.77 -14.03
C ALA A 480 9.57 -26.79 -14.25
N ARG A 481 10.01 -26.99 -15.51
CA ARG A 481 11.17 -27.84 -15.85
C ARG A 481 12.48 -27.29 -15.28
N ALA A 482 12.74 -25.98 -15.45
CA ALA A 482 13.95 -25.34 -14.96
C ALA A 482 14.09 -25.45 -13.43
N ALA A 483 13.00 -25.26 -12.70
CA ALA A 483 13.00 -25.39 -11.25
C ALA A 483 13.10 -26.85 -10.76
N ALA A 484 12.51 -27.81 -11.48
CA ALA A 484 12.73 -29.22 -11.21
C ALA A 484 14.21 -29.62 -11.38
N ALA A 485 14.87 -29.11 -12.43
CA ALA A 485 16.30 -29.30 -12.64
C ALA A 485 17.14 -28.65 -11.53
N LEU A 486 16.81 -27.42 -11.10
CA LEU A 486 17.52 -26.76 -10.00
C LEU A 486 17.39 -27.52 -8.67
N ARG A 487 16.19 -28.03 -8.34
CA ARG A 487 15.96 -28.91 -7.17
C ARG A 487 16.84 -30.15 -7.22
N ALA A 488 16.85 -30.84 -8.36
CA ALA A 488 17.67 -32.03 -8.56
C ALA A 488 19.18 -31.75 -8.43
N ALA A 489 19.64 -30.58 -8.92
CA ALA A 489 21.05 -30.19 -8.87
C ALA A 489 21.53 -29.75 -7.49
N ARG A 490 20.71 -29.03 -6.71
CA ARG A 490 21.11 -28.50 -5.38
C ARG A 490 20.80 -29.43 -4.21
N GLY A 491 19.91 -30.42 -4.36
CA GLY A 491 19.48 -31.30 -3.25
C GLY A 491 18.69 -30.58 -2.14
N VAL A 492 18.43 -29.28 -2.31
CA VAL A 492 17.63 -28.44 -1.42
C VAL A 492 16.16 -28.58 -1.82
N ALA A 493 15.27 -28.55 -0.85
CA ALA A 493 13.86 -28.25 -1.07
C ALA A 493 13.72 -26.78 -1.52
N VAL A 494 14.09 -26.46 -2.77
CA VAL A 494 13.71 -25.20 -3.40
C VAL A 494 12.19 -25.20 -3.35
N ALA A 495 11.63 -24.36 -2.49
CA ALA A 495 10.23 -24.40 -2.13
C ALA A 495 9.32 -24.29 -3.38
N GLU A 496 8.01 -24.51 -3.22
CA GLU A 496 7.04 -24.60 -4.31
C GLU A 496 6.84 -23.32 -5.16
N ALA A 497 7.71 -22.32 -5.02
CA ALA A 497 7.76 -21.04 -5.75
C ALA A 497 7.75 -21.15 -7.30
N ALA A 498 8.04 -22.33 -7.86
CA ALA A 498 7.94 -22.60 -9.30
C ALA A 498 6.79 -23.55 -9.70
N ALA A 499 5.96 -23.95 -8.74
CA ALA A 499 4.81 -24.84 -8.91
C ALA A 499 3.46 -24.12 -8.68
N SER A 500 3.45 -22.80 -8.43
CA SER A 500 2.21 -22.04 -8.34
C SER A 500 1.49 -21.95 -9.69
N ALA A 501 0.48 -22.80 -9.83
CA ALA A 501 -0.54 -22.79 -10.88
C ALA A 501 -0.05 -22.96 -12.34
N LEU A 502 0.35 -24.19 -12.67
CA LEU A 502 -0.52 -24.89 -13.62
C LEU A 502 -1.73 -25.36 -12.80
N PRO A 503 -2.96 -24.89 -13.05
CA PRO A 503 -4.12 -25.65 -12.67
C PRO A 503 -4.06 -26.96 -13.46
N ASP A 504 -4.10 -28.11 -12.79
CA ASP A 504 -4.22 -29.42 -13.46
C ASP A 504 -5.55 -29.56 -14.24
N ASN A 505 -6.43 -28.56 -14.11
CA ASN A 505 -7.82 -28.57 -14.53
C ASN A 505 -8.11 -27.48 -15.59
N GLU A 506 -7.35 -27.41 -16.68
CA GLU A 506 -7.84 -26.76 -17.90
C GLU A 506 -7.29 -27.43 -19.16
N GLU A 507 -8.19 -27.99 -19.98
CA GLU A 507 -7.85 -28.76 -21.18
C GLU A 507 -7.20 -27.88 -22.25
N GLY A 508 -5.88 -28.04 -22.40
CA GLY A 508 -5.06 -27.38 -23.41
C GLY A 508 -4.08 -28.32 -24.09
N ALA A 509 -4.33 -29.63 -24.03
CA ALA A 509 -3.56 -30.65 -24.74
C ALA A 509 -3.98 -30.71 -26.23
N ARG A 510 -3.77 -29.60 -26.95
CA ARG A 510 -3.42 -29.76 -28.37
C ARG A 510 -2.08 -30.48 -28.38
N ALA A 511 -2.03 -31.66 -28.99
CA ALA A 511 -0.77 -32.28 -29.33
C ALA A 511 0.05 -31.23 -30.10
N ALA A 512 1.24 -30.92 -29.62
CA ALA A 512 2.11 -29.99 -30.30
C ALA A 512 2.44 -30.59 -31.66
N ASP A 513 2.05 -29.89 -32.72
CA ASP A 513 2.69 -29.95 -34.02
C ASP A 513 4.20 -29.67 -33.86
N ASP A 514 5.02 -30.11 -34.82
CA ASP A 514 6.49 -30.00 -34.71
C ASP A 514 6.95 -28.55 -34.47
N ASP A 515 6.23 -27.57 -35.02
CA ASP A 515 6.42 -26.14 -34.77
C ASP A 515 6.09 -25.74 -33.31
N GLY A 516 5.00 -26.26 -32.74
CA GLY A 516 4.64 -26.07 -31.34
C GLY A 516 5.66 -26.71 -30.38
N ALA A 517 6.23 -27.87 -30.74
CA ALA A 517 7.28 -28.51 -29.97
C ALA A 517 8.59 -27.70 -30.03
N ALA A 518 8.96 -27.17 -31.21
CA ALA A 518 10.10 -26.28 -31.38
C ALA A 518 9.92 -24.94 -30.65
N ALA A 519 8.71 -24.38 -30.61
CA ALA A 519 8.37 -23.19 -29.84
C ALA A 519 8.47 -23.43 -28.33
N ALA A 520 7.92 -24.54 -27.83
CA ALA A 520 7.99 -24.92 -26.41
C ALA A 520 9.41 -25.25 -25.92
N ALA A 521 10.32 -25.61 -26.84
CA ALA A 521 11.75 -25.77 -26.56
C ALA A 521 12.52 -24.43 -26.53
N ARG A 522 11.97 -23.37 -27.12
CA ARG A 522 12.56 -22.01 -27.19
C ARG A 522 11.97 -21.02 -26.17
N ALA A 523 10.93 -21.41 -25.43
CA ALA A 523 10.25 -20.54 -24.47
C ALA A 523 11.14 -20.20 -23.26
N ARG A 524 11.21 -18.91 -22.90
CA ARG A 524 11.98 -18.42 -21.73
C ARG A 524 11.31 -18.89 -20.41
N PRO A 525 12.05 -19.47 -19.46
CA PRO A 525 11.50 -20.15 -18.28
C PRO A 525 11.10 -19.18 -17.15
N PHE A 526 10.20 -18.22 -17.42
CA PHE A 526 9.75 -17.22 -16.46
C PHE A 526 9.00 -17.83 -15.26
N PHE A 527 9.74 -18.15 -14.19
CA PHE A 527 9.23 -18.84 -13.00
C PHE A 527 8.26 -18.01 -12.15
N LYS A 528 8.38 -16.68 -12.22
CA LYS A 528 7.48 -15.74 -11.55
C LYS A 528 6.73 -14.84 -12.52
N SER A 529 5.59 -14.31 -12.07
CA SER A 529 4.92 -13.20 -12.74
C SER A 529 5.87 -11.99 -12.83
N ARG A 530 5.55 -11.02 -13.68
CA ARG A 530 6.25 -9.72 -13.68
C ARG A 530 5.86 -8.86 -12.47
N TYR A 531 4.77 -9.19 -11.77
CA TYR A 531 4.46 -8.71 -10.43
C TYR A 531 4.68 -9.87 -9.45
N ASP A 532 5.77 -9.85 -8.68
CA ASP A 532 6.14 -10.96 -7.79
C ASP A 532 7.32 -10.57 -6.86
N SER A 533 7.67 -11.36 -5.85
CA SER A 533 8.82 -11.06 -4.98
C SER A 533 10.15 -10.97 -5.77
N SER A 534 11.03 -10.04 -5.38
CA SER A 534 12.37 -9.95 -5.99
C SER A 534 13.11 -11.27 -5.78
N SER A 535 13.69 -11.81 -6.84
CA SER A 535 14.33 -13.14 -6.82
C SER A 535 15.86 -13.09 -6.71
N LEU A 536 16.40 -11.88 -6.54
CA LEU A 536 17.83 -11.59 -6.50
C LEU A 536 18.10 -10.55 -5.40
N LEU A 537 19.08 -10.87 -4.57
CA LEU A 537 19.79 -9.96 -3.69
C LEU A 537 20.89 -9.26 -4.49
N LEU A 538 21.12 -7.98 -4.22
CA LEU A 538 21.95 -7.09 -5.04
C LEU A 538 23.23 -6.63 -4.33
N SER A 539 23.31 -6.78 -3.01
CA SER A 539 24.48 -6.45 -2.21
C SER A 539 25.48 -7.61 -2.16
N THR A 540 26.76 -7.29 -2.34
CA THR A 540 27.87 -8.23 -2.12
C THR A 540 28.26 -8.26 -0.64
N HIS A 541 29.33 -8.99 -0.31
CA HIS A 541 30.00 -8.90 0.98
C HIS A 541 30.36 -7.44 1.33
N LEU A 542 30.02 -6.99 2.55
CA LEU A 542 30.45 -5.68 3.05
C LEU A 542 31.84 -5.81 3.68
N PRO A 543 32.82 -4.96 3.34
CA PRO A 543 34.09 -4.92 4.06
C PRO A 543 33.85 -4.52 5.53
N ALA A 544 34.79 -4.91 6.41
CA ALA A 544 34.74 -4.54 7.82
C ALA A 544 34.66 -3.00 7.97
N GLY A 545 33.61 -2.50 8.63
CA GLY A 545 33.24 -1.09 8.66
C GLY A 545 32.00 -0.72 7.83
N GLY A 546 31.35 -1.69 7.18
CA GLY A 546 30.02 -1.52 6.58
C GLY A 546 30.01 -0.86 5.19
N PRO A 547 28.86 -0.31 4.74
CA PRO A 547 28.74 0.28 3.39
C PRO A 547 29.66 1.49 3.14
N ASP A 548 30.15 2.14 4.20
CA ASP A 548 31.15 3.21 4.12
C ASP A 548 32.56 2.70 3.84
N ALA A 549 32.96 1.55 4.40
CA ALA A 549 34.26 0.95 4.11
C ALA A 549 34.38 0.52 2.64
N ALA A 550 33.26 0.21 1.97
CA ALA A 550 33.20 -0.04 0.54
C ALA A 550 33.48 1.23 -0.30
N LEU A 551 33.15 2.43 0.21
CA LEU A 551 33.50 3.71 -0.42
C LEU A 551 35.00 4.04 -0.23
N GLY A 552 35.61 3.55 0.85
CA GLY A 552 37.04 3.72 1.16
C GLY A 552 38.00 2.80 0.39
N GLY A 553 37.51 1.96 -0.54
CA GLY A 553 38.34 1.09 -1.38
C GLY A 553 38.83 -0.20 -0.72
N ALA A 554 38.33 -0.56 0.47
CA ALA A 554 38.62 -1.84 1.09
C ALA A 554 38.00 -2.98 0.26
N ARG A 555 38.85 -3.78 -0.42
CA ARG A 555 38.41 -4.96 -1.15
C ARG A 555 38.03 -6.07 -0.18
N ALA A 556 36.78 -6.52 -0.23
CA ALA A 556 36.39 -7.81 0.34
C ALA A 556 37.15 -8.94 -0.36
N ASP A 557 37.33 -10.07 0.33
CA ASP A 557 37.81 -11.30 -0.32
C ASP A 557 36.80 -11.71 -1.41
N ALA A 558 37.30 -11.83 -2.64
CA ALA A 558 36.49 -12.19 -3.80
C ALA A 558 35.90 -13.60 -3.68
N ALA A 559 36.61 -14.54 -3.02
CA ALA A 559 36.11 -15.90 -2.81
C ALA A 559 34.97 -15.92 -1.78
N ALA A 560 35.13 -15.20 -0.66
CA ALA A 560 34.06 -15.04 0.34
C ALA A 560 32.84 -14.29 -0.22
N ALA A 561 33.06 -13.27 -1.05
CA ALA A 561 31.98 -12.53 -1.71
C ALA A 561 31.19 -13.39 -2.72
N ALA A 562 31.87 -14.25 -3.49
CA ALA A 562 31.23 -15.20 -4.40
C ALA A 562 30.46 -16.29 -3.64
N ALA A 563 31.05 -16.88 -2.60
CA ALA A 563 30.39 -17.90 -1.79
C ALA A 563 29.13 -17.39 -1.07
N LEU A 564 29.16 -16.14 -0.60
CA LEU A 564 27.98 -15.46 -0.05
C LEU A 564 26.90 -15.25 -1.12
N ASP A 565 27.29 -14.74 -2.29
CA ASP A 565 26.38 -14.52 -3.42
C ASP A 565 25.69 -15.82 -3.84
N ASP A 566 26.41 -16.93 -4.03
CA ASP A 566 25.84 -18.24 -4.38
C ASP A 566 24.87 -18.81 -3.33
N ALA A 567 25.05 -18.43 -2.06
CA ALA A 567 24.23 -18.84 -0.92
C ALA A 567 22.98 -17.96 -0.73
N LEU A 568 23.08 -16.66 -1.00
CA LEU A 568 21.96 -15.72 -0.93
C LEU A 568 21.10 -15.73 -2.21
N ASN A 569 21.75 -15.77 -3.38
CA ASN A 569 21.11 -15.81 -4.69
C ASN A 569 20.87 -17.25 -5.16
N ASP A 570 20.27 -18.07 -4.30
CA ASP A 570 20.00 -19.48 -4.55
C ASP A 570 19.00 -19.74 -5.70
N LEU A 571 18.26 -18.70 -6.12
CA LEU A 571 17.38 -18.69 -7.29
C LEU A 571 18.02 -18.07 -8.56
N ALA A 572 19.27 -17.56 -8.50
CA ALA A 572 19.91 -16.91 -9.66
C ALA A 572 19.93 -17.76 -10.94
N PRO A 573 20.16 -19.09 -10.92
CA PRO A 573 20.11 -19.90 -12.14
C PRO A 573 18.76 -19.83 -12.89
N LEU A 574 17.64 -19.61 -12.19
CA LEU A 574 16.34 -19.42 -12.84
C LEU A 574 16.20 -18.02 -13.46
N ALA A 575 16.79 -17.01 -12.82
CA ALA A 575 16.79 -15.64 -13.33
C ALA A 575 17.72 -15.50 -14.56
N GLU A 576 18.91 -16.09 -14.51
CA GLU A 576 19.86 -16.16 -15.63
C GLU A 576 19.28 -16.92 -16.82
N ALA A 577 18.60 -18.05 -16.59
CA ALA A 577 17.95 -18.82 -17.65
C ALA A 577 16.82 -18.05 -18.39
N CYS A 578 16.33 -16.94 -17.82
CA CYS A 578 15.38 -16.05 -18.49
C CYS A 578 16.05 -14.97 -19.34
N ALA A 579 17.32 -14.64 -19.10
CA ALA A 579 17.99 -13.48 -19.68
C ALA A 579 18.23 -13.62 -21.20
N ASP A 580 18.22 -12.49 -21.91
CA ASP A 580 18.62 -12.47 -23.32
C ASP A 580 20.14 -12.72 -23.44
N ALA A 581 20.55 -13.53 -24.43
CA ALA A 581 21.94 -13.94 -24.62
C ALA A 581 22.89 -12.74 -24.76
N GLY A 582 24.01 -12.77 -24.03
CA GLY A 582 25.01 -11.70 -24.00
C GLY A 582 24.63 -10.45 -23.20
N ALA A 583 23.40 -10.31 -22.69
CA ALA A 583 22.99 -9.15 -21.90
C ALA A 583 23.78 -9.04 -20.58
N LEU A 584 23.95 -10.18 -19.89
CA LEU A 584 24.75 -10.26 -18.67
C LEU A 584 26.23 -9.95 -18.95
N ASP A 585 26.80 -10.54 -20.00
CA ASP A 585 28.20 -10.34 -20.40
C ASP A 585 28.49 -8.88 -20.76
N ALA A 586 27.56 -8.20 -21.45
CA ALA A 586 27.67 -6.79 -21.80
C ALA A 586 27.68 -5.88 -20.55
N LEU A 587 26.83 -6.18 -19.55
CA LEU A 587 26.79 -5.46 -18.28
C LEU A 587 28.08 -5.68 -17.47
N LEU A 588 28.58 -6.91 -17.41
CA LEU A 588 29.85 -7.26 -16.76
C LEU A 588 31.04 -6.57 -17.44
N ALA A 589 31.08 -6.57 -18.78
CA ALA A 589 32.11 -5.88 -19.56
C ALA A 589 32.08 -4.35 -19.39
N ALA A 590 30.91 -3.77 -19.14
CA ALA A 590 30.75 -2.37 -18.76
C ALA A 590 31.14 -2.06 -17.30
N GLY A 591 31.52 -3.07 -16.51
CA GLY A 591 31.91 -2.92 -15.11
C GLY A 591 30.73 -2.82 -14.14
N VAL A 592 29.56 -3.36 -14.48
CA VAL A 592 28.44 -3.52 -13.55
C VAL A 592 28.70 -4.73 -12.63
N PRO A 593 28.60 -4.61 -11.29
CA PRO A 593 28.79 -5.74 -10.36
C PRO A 593 27.82 -6.90 -10.64
N LEU A 594 28.28 -8.14 -10.51
CA LEU A 594 27.53 -9.34 -10.90
C LEU A 594 26.09 -9.42 -10.37
N PRO A 595 25.77 -9.16 -9.08
CA PRO A 595 24.39 -9.24 -8.59
C PRO A 595 23.47 -8.19 -9.25
N LEU A 596 23.99 -6.98 -9.47
CA LEU A 596 23.26 -5.91 -10.17
C LEU A 596 23.14 -6.18 -11.67
N ALA A 597 24.18 -6.76 -12.29
CA ALA A 597 24.17 -7.16 -13.70
C ALA A 597 23.12 -8.25 -13.96
N ARG A 598 23.03 -9.26 -13.09
CA ARG A 598 21.96 -10.28 -13.09
C ARG A 598 20.58 -9.66 -12.98
N HIS A 599 20.39 -8.72 -12.05
CA HIS A 599 19.10 -8.03 -11.87
C HIS A 599 18.69 -7.22 -13.10
N VAL A 600 19.61 -6.42 -13.67
CA VAL A 600 19.33 -5.63 -14.87
C VAL A 600 19.05 -6.52 -16.08
N ALA A 601 19.82 -7.60 -16.28
CA ALA A 601 19.57 -8.57 -17.34
C ALA A 601 18.21 -9.27 -17.18
N TRP A 602 17.82 -9.61 -15.94
CA TRP A 602 16.52 -10.19 -15.64
C TRP A 602 15.36 -9.21 -15.89
N VAL A 603 15.46 -7.95 -15.43
CA VAL A 603 14.46 -6.90 -15.72
C VAL A 603 14.30 -6.72 -17.24
N CYS A 604 15.42 -6.61 -17.95
CA CYS A 604 15.44 -6.37 -19.40
C CYS A 604 15.03 -7.60 -20.22
N SER A 605 14.91 -8.78 -19.62
CA SER A 605 14.46 -9.99 -20.32
C SER A 605 12.95 -10.01 -20.62
N ARG A 606 12.13 -9.27 -19.84
CA ARG A 606 10.69 -9.17 -20.07
C ARG A 606 10.40 -8.43 -21.37
N ASP A 607 9.26 -8.75 -21.99
CA ASP A 607 8.82 -8.00 -23.16
C ASP A 607 8.17 -6.66 -22.74
N PRO A 608 8.44 -5.55 -23.45
CA PRO A 608 7.79 -4.27 -23.19
C PRO A 608 6.29 -4.35 -23.53
N LEU A 609 5.43 -3.90 -22.61
CA LEU A 609 3.97 -3.98 -22.77
C LEU A 609 3.31 -2.66 -23.21
N VAL A 610 4.05 -1.54 -23.18
CA VAL A 610 3.51 -0.18 -23.41
C VAL A 610 4.51 0.63 -24.24
N ILE A 611 4.67 0.30 -25.52
CA ILE A 611 5.59 1.02 -26.41
C ILE A 611 4.87 2.22 -27.02
N GLY A 612 5.43 3.42 -26.89
CA GLY A 612 4.88 4.62 -27.52
C GLY A 612 5.14 4.64 -29.03
N ALA A 613 4.15 5.03 -29.81
CA ALA A 613 4.31 5.18 -31.25
C ALA A 613 5.44 6.19 -31.58
N GLY A 614 6.38 5.79 -32.44
CA GLY A 614 7.57 6.57 -32.79
C GLY A 614 8.65 6.59 -31.69
N ARG A 615 8.55 5.72 -30.68
CA ARG A 615 9.52 5.55 -29.58
C ARG A 615 10.16 4.16 -29.56
N GLU A 616 10.03 3.39 -30.63
CA GLU A 616 10.52 2.00 -30.74
C GLU A 616 12.02 1.90 -31.07
N ALA A 617 12.57 2.97 -31.66
CA ALA A 617 13.91 3.03 -32.23
C ALA A 617 14.86 4.00 -31.49
N LEU A 618 14.56 4.33 -30.23
CA LEU A 618 15.38 5.25 -29.42
C LEU A 618 16.76 4.65 -29.11
N ALA A 619 17.84 5.31 -29.54
CA ALA A 619 19.20 4.84 -29.31
C ALA A 619 19.77 5.32 -27.97
N ALA A 620 20.61 4.50 -27.35
CA ALA A 620 21.33 4.87 -26.13
C ALA A 620 22.32 6.03 -26.33
N ALA A 621 22.87 6.14 -27.55
CA ALA A 621 23.82 7.20 -27.93
C ALA A 621 23.21 8.62 -27.82
N ASP A 622 21.89 8.75 -27.98
CA ASP A 622 21.16 10.03 -27.90
C ASP A 622 20.80 10.42 -26.45
N GLY A 623 21.27 9.64 -25.45
CA GLY A 623 21.00 9.89 -24.03
C GLY A 623 19.62 9.46 -23.55
N HIS A 624 18.87 8.72 -24.37
CA HIS A 624 17.57 8.15 -23.99
C HIS A 624 17.70 7.09 -22.89
N VAL A 625 16.63 6.96 -22.09
CA VAL A 625 16.49 5.96 -21.01
C VAL A 625 15.12 5.28 -21.01
N GLU A 626 14.25 5.67 -21.96
CA GLU A 626 12.87 5.24 -22.02
C GLU A 626 12.70 3.73 -22.21
N HIS A 627 13.56 3.04 -22.99
CA HIS A 627 13.45 1.59 -23.16
C HIS A 627 13.72 0.84 -21.84
N PHE A 628 14.70 1.30 -21.06
CA PHE A 628 14.94 0.75 -19.73
C PHE A 628 13.77 1.03 -18.77
N GLU A 629 13.26 2.26 -18.72
CA GLU A 629 12.12 2.62 -17.86
C GLU A 629 10.81 1.91 -18.24
N LEU A 630 10.58 1.60 -19.52
CA LEU A 630 9.44 0.77 -19.95
C LEU A 630 9.49 -0.63 -19.33
N LEU A 631 10.68 -1.25 -19.24
CA LEU A 631 10.85 -2.57 -18.64
C LEU A 631 10.88 -2.48 -17.11
N GLN A 632 11.58 -1.51 -16.53
CA GLN A 632 11.70 -1.34 -15.08
C GLN A 632 10.36 -0.95 -14.43
N SER A 633 9.58 -0.06 -15.04
CA SER A 633 8.27 0.33 -14.52
C SER A 633 7.19 -0.76 -14.67
N THR A 634 7.43 -1.79 -15.50
CA THR A 634 6.51 -2.92 -15.71
C THR A 634 7.05 -4.27 -15.18
N ASN A 635 8.13 -4.22 -14.39
CA ASN A 635 8.47 -5.25 -13.40
C ASN A 635 8.13 -4.67 -12.01
N TRP A 636 7.19 -5.29 -11.30
CA TRP A 636 6.64 -4.80 -10.03
C TRP A 636 7.02 -5.76 -8.91
N ASN A 637 8.21 -5.57 -8.33
CA ASN A 637 8.68 -6.45 -7.28
C ASN A 637 8.28 -6.01 -5.86
N SER A 638 8.57 -6.84 -4.86
CA SER A 638 8.40 -6.51 -3.43
C SER A 638 9.27 -5.32 -3.01
N VAL A 639 10.47 -5.22 -3.59
CA VAL A 639 11.37 -4.07 -3.49
C VAL A 639 11.88 -3.71 -4.89
N ARG A 640 11.94 -2.42 -5.22
CA ARG A 640 12.45 -1.92 -6.51
C ARG A 640 13.65 -1.00 -6.31
N LEU A 641 14.73 -1.27 -7.05
CA LEU A 641 15.88 -0.37 -7.19
C LEU A 641 15.61 0.64 -8.32
N LYS A 642 15.54 1.93 -8.01
CA LYS A 642 15.30 3.03 -8.96
C LYS A 642 16.63 3.75 -9.26
N PRO A 643 17.25 3.58 -10.44
CA PRO A 643 18.53 4.23 -10.78
C PRO A 643 18.44 5.77 -10.86
N PRO A 644 19.60 6.48 -10.78
CA PRO A 644 19.71 7.93 -10.90
C PRO A 644 19.71 8.37 -12.38
N LEU A 645 18.74 7.88 -13.16
CA LEU A 645 18.65 8.21 -14.58
C LEU A 645 18.31 9.69 -14.73
N GLY A 646 18.99 10.36 -15.67
CA GLY A 646 18.62 11.70 -16.06
C GLY A 646 17.19 11.71 -16.61
N LYS A 647 16.48 12.83 -16.46
CA LYS A 647 15.36 13.10 -17.36
C LYS A 647 15.97 13.14 -18.77
N GLY A 648 15.62 12.18 -19.62
CA GLY A 648 15.99 12.20 -21.04
C GLY A 648 15.58 13.54 -21.69
N PRO A 649 16.15 13.90 -22.84
CA PRO A 649 15.92 15.20 -23.47
C PRO A 649 14.43 15.52 -23.55
N ALA A 650 14.00 16.51 -22.77
CA ALA A 650 12.61 16.93 -22.71
C ALA A 650 12.17 17.36 -24.11
N HIS A 651 11.00 16.92 -24.57
CA HIS A 651 10.52 17.11 -25.94
C HIS A 651 10.56 18.58 -26.39
N GLY A 652 11.63 18.94 -27.10
CA GLY A 652 11.92 20.26 -27.64
C GLY A 652 13.35 20.26 -28.20
N PRO A 653 13.68 21.18 -29.14
CA PRO A 653 15.06 21.35 -29.58
C PRO A 653 15.92 21.78 -28.38
N PRO A 654 17.19 21.34 -28.29
CA PRO A 654 18.08 21.76 -27.22
C PRO A 654 18.23 23.30 -27.27
N PRO A 655 18.19 23.99 -26.11
CA PRO A 655 18.55 25.40 -26.08
C PRO A 655 19.97 25.57 -26.62
N ALA A 656 20.19 26.61 -27.41
CA ALA A 656 21.52 26.91 -27.96
C ALA A 656 22.57 26.96 -26.85
N PRO A 657 23.81 26.49 -27.09
CA PRO A 657 24.82 26.35 -26.05
C PRO A 657 25.06 27.69 -25.35
N SER A 658 24.66 27.76 -24.08
CA SER A 658 24.99 28.87 -23.19
C SER A 658 26.52 28.96 -23.09
N THR A 659 27.07 30.13 -23.42
CA THR A 659 28.49 30.44 -23.24
C THR A 659 28.85 30.74 -21.77
N VAL A 660 27.87 30.66 -20.86
CA VAL A 660 28.07 30.68 -19.42
C VAL A 660 28.01 29.24 -18.92
N ALA A 661 29.09 28.77 -18.31
CA ALA A 661 29.09 27.50 -17.60
C ALA A 661 28.09 27.56 -16.44
N GLU A 662 26.97 26.86 -16.60
CA GLU A 662 26.05 26.57 -15.50
C GLU A 662 26.87 25.89 -14.38
N PRO A 663 26.75 26.33 -13.11
CA PRO A 663 27.44 25.66 -12.01
C PRO A 663 26.95 24.22 -11.89
N GLU A 664 27.84 23.29 -11.52
CA GLU A 664 27.51 21.86 -11.34
C GLU A 664 26.66 21.58 -10.07
N THR A 665 25.63 22.37 -9.80
CA THR A 665 24.62 22.12 -8.77
C THR A 665 23.66 21.03 -9.25
N GLY A 666 24.17 19.80 -9.37
CA GLY A 666 23.53 18.64 -9.97
C GLY A 666 22.21 18.19 -9.30
N GLY A 667 21.10 18.85 -9.64
CA GLY A 667 19.74 18.56 -9.16
C GLY A 667 19.10 17.28 -9.71
N GLY A 668 19.84 16.17 -9.79
CA GLY A 668 19.34 14.85 -10.16
C GLY A 668 19.06 13.97 -8.93
N ALA A 669 18.02 13.15 -8.99
CA ALA A 669 17.78 12.15 -7.95
C ALA A 669 18.87 11.08 -7.94
N GLY A 670 19.23 10.61 -6.74
CA GLY A 670 20.18 9.52 -6.52
C GLY A 670 19.59 8.14 -6.77
N TRP A 671 20.39 7.10 -6.47
CA TRP A 671 19.87 5.74 -6.36
C TRP A 671 18.80 5.69 -5.28
N ARG A 672 17.66 5.10 -5.62
CA ARG A 672 16.48 5.00 -4.75
C ARG A 672 16.06 3.55 -4.56
N VAL A 673 15.45 3.25 -3.43
CA VAL A 673 14.96 1.92 -3.06
C VAL A 673 13.51 2.07 -2.60
N GLU A 674 12.61 1.31 -3.20
CA GLU A 674 11.18 1.41 -2.98
C GLU A 674 10.64 0.11 -2.37
N LEU A 675 10.03 0.18 -1.18
CA LEU A 675 9.36 -0.94 -0.50
C LEU A 675 7.85 -0.91 -0.82
N ARG A 676 7.32 -2.01 -1.35
CA ARG A 676 6.05 -2.02 -2.11
C ARG A 676 4.96 -2.96 -1.57
N THR A 677 5.26 -3.77 -0.56
CA THR A 677 4.37 -4.86 -0.15
C THR A 677 3.22 -4.43 0.77
N MET A 678 3.33 -3.30 1.47
CA MET A 678 2.37 -2.92 2.51
C MET A 678 0.96 -2.69 1.93
N GLU A 679 -0.05 -3.22 2.61
CA GLU A 679 -1.47 -2.98 2.31
C GLU A 679 -1.85 -1.57 2.80
N ALA A 680 -2.83 -0.93 2.15
CA ALA A 680 -3.36 0.35 2.59
C ALA A 680 -4.15 0.17 3.91
N GLY A 681 -3.71 0.86 4.96
CA GLY A 681 -4.36 0.90 6.27
C GLY A 681 -5.59 1.81 6.28
N LEU A 682 -6.56 1.50 7.16
CA LEU A 682 -7.85 2.19 7.23
C LEU A 682 -7.72 3.63 7.75
N THR A 683 -6.74 3.90 8.61
CA THR A 683 -6.49 5.22 9.22
C THR A 683 -5.10 5.75 8.88
N ASP A 684 -4.97 7.08 8.89
CA ASP A 684 -3.68 7.76 8.66
C ASP A 684 -2.65 7.46 9.77
N PHE A 685 -3.11 7.10 10.98
CA PHE A 685 -2.24 6.62 12.05
C PHE A 685 -1.59 5.27 11.72
N GLU A 686 -2.35 4.32 11.15
CA GLU A 686 -1.82 3.03 10.73
C GLU A 686 -0.84 3.19 9.56
N ASN A 687 -1.20 3.98 8.55
CA ASN A 687 -0.30 4.24 7.41
C ASN A 687 0.99 4.94 7.86
N ALA A 688 0.90 5.95 8.74
CA ALA A 688 2.06 6.59 9.34
C ALA A 688 2.92 5.60 10.15
N ALA A 689 2.32 4.65 10.89
CA ALA A 689 3.07 3.66 11.66
C ALA A 689 3.97 2.78 10.77
N PHE A 690 3.45 2.32 9.64
CA PHE A 690 4.20 1.50 8.68
C PHE A 690 5.22 2.31 7.87
N ALA A 691 4.89 3.55 7.48
CA ALA A 691 5.83 4.45 6.82
C ALA A 691 7.02 4.81 7.75
N ILE A 692 6.75 5.13 9.01
CA ILE A 692 7.77 5.48 10.01
C ILE A 692 8.58 4.25 10.44
N LEU A 693 7.97 3.06 10.54
CA LEU A 693 8.71 1.80 10.71
C LEU A 693 9.73 1.63 9.57
N SER A 694 9.31 1.80 8.33
CA SER A 694 10.15 1.64 7.14
C SER A 694 11.29 2.67 7.12
N ALA A 695 11.02 3.91 7.53
CA ALA A 695 12.02 4.98 7.62
C ALA A 695 13.05 4.77 8.74
N LEU A 696 12.60 4.40 9.94
CA LEU A 696 13.50 4.05 11.05
C LEU A 696 14.32 2.81 10.73
N PHE A 697 13.74 1.80 10.07
CA PHE A 697 14.45 0.63 9.58
C PHE A 697 15.51 1.01 8.54
N ALA A 698 15.18 1.84 7.55
CA ALA A 698 16.12 2.29 6.54
C ALA A 698 17.29 3.07 7.15
N ALA A 699 16.99 4.02 8.05
CA ALA A 699 17.99 4.82 8.74
C ALA A 699 18.92 3.94 9.60
N ALA A 700 18.36 3.08 10.47
CA ALA A 700 19.15 2.18 11.31
C ALA A 700 19.97 1.18 10.48
N THR A 701 19.40 0.62 9.41
CA THR A 701 20.10 -0.31 8.51
C THR A 701 21.29 0.35 7.82
N CYS A 702 21.13 1.57 7.32
CA CYS A 702 22.22 2.35 6.72
C CYS A 702 23.27 2.78 7.76
N ALA A 703 22.85 3.15 8.97
CA ALA A 703 23.72 3.73 9.99
C ALA A 703 24.44 2.70 10.88
N LEU A 704 23.90 1.49 11.02
CA LEU A 704 24.44 0.44 11.89
C LEU A 704 24.94 -0.80 11.12
N ALA A 705 24.80 -0.81 9.78
CA ALA A 705 25.10 -1.96 8.92
C ALA A 705 24.41 -3.27 9.37
N ILE A 706 23.15 -3.16 9.83
CA ILE A 706 22.32 -4.31 10.21
C ILE A 706 22.21 -5.26 9.03
N ASP A 707 22.59 -6.53 9.23
CA ASP A 707 22.40 -7.59 8.23
C ASP A 707 21.25 -8.51 8.67
N VAL A 708 20.19 -8.52 7.86
CA VAL A 708 19.02 -9.39 7.99
C VAL A 708 18.76 -10.17 6.71
N ARG A 709 19.75 -10.24 5.80
CA ARG A 709 19.60 -10.86 4.49
C ARG A 709 19.32 -12.36 4.63
N LEU A 710 18.53 -12.88 3.70
CA LEU A 710 18.11 -14.27 3.62
C LEU A 710 18.32 -14.77 2.19
N PRO A 711 18.57 -16.08 1.99
CA PRO A 711 18.43 -16.71 0.69
C PRO A 711 17.09 -16.38 0.03
N ALA A 712 17.11 -16.10 -1.27
CA ALA A 712 15.93 -15.66 -2.01
C ALA A 712 14.75 -16.66 -1.92
N SER A 713 15.03 -17.97 -1.85
CA SER A 713 13.99 -18.99 -1.62
C SER A 713 13.28 -18.88 -0.27
N LEU A 714 13.97 -18.43 0.79
CA LEU A 714 13.37 -18.21 2.11
C LEU A 714 12.57 -16.90 2.15
N VAL A 715 12.96 -15.88 1.39
CA VAL A 715 12.13 -14.68 1.15
C VAL A 715 10.81 -15.09 0.48
N ASP A 716 10.86 -15.97 -0.52
CA ASP A 716 9.64 -16.49 -1.18
C ASP A 716 8.76 -17.34 -0.25
N GLU A 717 9.35 -18.06 0.71
CA GLU A 717 8.59 -18.79 1.72
C GLU A 717 7.89 -17.86 2.69
N ASN A 718 8.58 -16.82 3.14
CA ASN A 718 8.01 -15.77 3.96
C ASN A 718 6.88 -15.02 3.24
N MET A 719 7.03 -14.76 1.93
CA MET A 719 5.97 -14.13 1.14
C MET A 719 4.72 -15.02 1.09
N ARG A 720 4.87 -16.33 0.88
CA ARG A 720 3.76 -17.31 0.98
C ARG A 720 3.14 -17.35 2.39
N ALA A 721 3.95 -17.33 3.45
CA ALA A 721 3.46 -17.28 4.83
C ALA A 721 2.66 -15.99 5.13
N ALA A 722 2.98 -14.87 4.47
CA ALA A 722 2.28 -13.60 4.60
C ALA A 722 0.90 -13.55 3.91
N LEU A 723 0.61 -14.46 2.97
CA LEU A 723 -0.69 -14.57 2.31
C LEU A 723 -1.76 -15.21 3.21
N ALA A 724 -1.34 -16.09 4.10
CA ALA A 724 -2.20 -16.93 4.91
C ALA A 724 -3.12 -16.10 5.83
N GLN A 725 -4.37 -16.53 5.97
CA GLN A 725 -5.31 -15.93 6.91
C GLN A 725 -4.74 -15.92 8.34
N GLY A 726 -4.68 -14.73 8.96
CA GLY A 726 -4.08 -14.53 10.27
C GLY A 726 -2.55 -14.57 10.30
N GLY A 727 -1.86 -14.43 9.15
CA GLY A 727 -0.39 -14.51 9.04
C GLY A 727 0.37 -13.61 10.01
N ALA A 728 -0.14 -12.42 10.36
CA ALA A 728 0.46 -11.55 11.39
C ALA A 728 0.61 -12.21 12.77
N ARG A 729 -0.35 -13.07 13.17
CA ARG A 729 -0.43 -13.66 14.51
C ARG A 729 -0.02 -15.13 14.54
N GLY A 730 -0.47 -15.90 13.54
CA GLY A 730 -0.24 -17.34 13.44
C GLY A 730 0.92 -17.74 12.53
N GLY A 731 1.39 -16.81 11.68
CA GLY A 731 2.47 -17.07 10.74
C GLY A 731 3.83 -17.21 11.42
N ARG A 732 4.70 -17.97 10.76
CA ARG A 732 6.12 -18.07 11.07
C ARG A 732 6.92 -17.65 9.84
N PHE A 733 8.05 -16.99 10.08
CA PHE A 733 8.86 -16.34 9.07
C PHE A 733 10.33 -16.66 9.35
N TRP A 734 11.07 -17.04 8.32
CA TRP A 734 12.52 -17.08 8.34
C TRP A 734 13.07 -15.68 8.60
N PHE A 735 13.95 -15.56 9.58
CA PHE A 735 14.58 -14.30 9.92
C PHE A 735 16.03 -14.57 10.34
N ALA A 736 16.96 -13.78 9.81
CA ALA A 736 18.36 -13.79 10.18
C ALA A 736 18.71 -12.44 10.82
N PHE A 737 19.71 -12.43 11.68
CA PHE A 737 20.28 -11.20 12.23
C PHE A 737 21.76 -11.38 12.52
N SER A 738 22.55 -10.43 12.01
CA SER A 738 23.94 -10.19 12.40
C SER A 738 24.14 -8.70 12.71
N ASP A 739 24.99 -8.45 13.69
CA ASP A 739 25.37 -7.12 14.19
C ASP A 739 26.58 -6.52 13.44
N GLY A 740 26.95 -7.10 12.30
CA GLY A 740 28.10 -6.68 11.48
C GLY A 740 29.47 -6.86 12.14
N ALA A 741 29.57 -7.52 13.30
CA ALA A 741 30.83 -7.71 14.04
C ALA A 741 31.75 -8.76 13.44
N ARG A 742 31.14 -9.82 12.91
CA ARG A 742 31.80 -11.07 12.51
C ARG A 742 31.96 -11.12 11.00
N GLU A 743 32.88 -11.96 10.53
CA GLU A 743 32.81 -12.51 9.17
C GLU A 743 31.37 -12.96 8.90
N GLN A 744 30.85 -12.65 7.70
CA GLN A 744 29.46 -12.94 7.37
C GLN A 744 29.27 -14.47 7.46
N PRO A 745 28.41 -14.98 8.36
CA PRO A 745 28.21 -16.41 8.49
C PRO A 745 27.65 -16.98 7.19
N ALA A 746 27.88 -18.27 6.94
CA ALA A 746 27.23 -18.94 5.81
C ALA A 746 25.71 -18.71 5.90
N ALA A 747 25.08 -18.28 4.80
CA ALA A 747 23.77 -17.61 4.82
C ALA A 747 22.63 -18.36 5.55
N PHE A 748 22.76 -19.68 5.71
CA PHE A 748 21.81 -20.54 6.41
C PHE A 748 22.04 -20.67 7.92
N GLU A 749 23.26 -20.48 8.42
CA GLU A 749 23.64 -20.78 9.82
C GLU A 749 23.06 -19.76 10.82
N GLY A 750 22.67 -18.57 10.34
CA GLY A 750 22.01 -17.53 11.15
C GLY A 750 20.48 -17.47 11.03
N ALA A 751 19.87 -18.17 10.08
CA ALA A 751 18.44 -18.07 9.78
C ALA A 751 17.59 -18.92 10.73
N ARG A 752 16.51 -18.35 11.26
CA ARG A 752 15.60 -19.02 12.20
C ARG A 752 14.14 -18.80 11.78
N HIS A 753 13.31 -19.83 11.92
CA HIS A 753 11.89 -19.75 11.62
C HIS A 753 11.12 -19.26 12.85
N LEU A 754 10.80 -17.97 12.92
CA LEU A 754 10.28 -17.26 14.10
C LEU A 754 8.82 -16.84 13.93
N SER A 755 8.05 -16.75 15.01
CA SER A 755 6.77 -16.04 14.96
C SER A 755 6.98 -14.53 14.75
N MET A 756 5.96 -13.83 14.23
CA MET A 756 6.01 -12.37 14.07
C MET A 756 6.36 -11.64 15.38
N ALA A 757 5.79 -12.11 16.51
CA ALA A 757 6.10 -11.56 17.82
C ALA A 757 7.59 -11.69 18.16
N GLU A 758 8.23 -12.85 17.91
CA GLU A 758 9.67 -13.08 18.14
C GLU A 758 10.57 -12.28 17.19
N VAL A 759 10.10 -11.88 16.01
CA VAL A 759 10.86 -10.96 15.13
C VAL A 759 10.80 -9.53 15.68
N LEU A 760 9.63 -9.08 16.14
CA LEU A 760 9.44 -7.73 16.67
C LEU A 760 10.06 -7.52 18.06
N ASP A 761 9.88 -8.48 18.97
CA ASP A 761 10.43 -8.53 20.33
C ASP A 761 10.86 -9.98 20.62
N SER A 762 12.16 -10.25 20.67
CA SER A 762 12.67 -11.62 20.60
C SER A 762 12.35 -12.52 21.82
N SER A 763 12.75 -13.79 21.80
CA SER A 763 12.77 -14.63 23.00
C SER A 763 14.03 -14.36 23.83
N ASP A 764 14.05 -14.78 25.10
CA ASP A 764 15.26 -14.64 25.93
C ASP A 764 16.41 -15.51 25.41
N GLU A 765 16.11 -16.62 24.72
CA GLU A 765 17.08 -17.45 24.01
C GLU A 765 17.70 -16.70 22.82
N LEU A 766 16.88 -16.04 21.99
CA LEU A 766 17.35 -15.25 20.84
C LEU A 766 18.16 -14.03 21.25
N ALA A 767 17.81 -13.44 22.39
CA ALA A 767 18.50 -12.29 22.97
C ALA A 767 19.73 -12.67 23.83
N ALA A 768 19.94 -13.96 24.12
CA ALA A 768 21.11 -14.40 24.86
C ALA A 768 22.40 -14.15 24.04
N PRO A 769 23.52 -13.77 24.70
CA PRO A 769 24.82 -13.72 24.03
C PRO A 769 25.16 -15.08 23.44
N ARG A 770 25.64 -15.11 22.19
CA ARG A 770 26.07 -16.37 21.55
C ARG A 770 27.41 -16.81 22.15
N ALA A 771 27.55 -18.11 22.37
CA ALA A 771 28.78 -18.70 22.92
C ALA A 771 30.01 -18.33 22.06
N ALA A 772 31.16 -18.14 22.70
CA ALA A 772 32.41 -17.83 22.02
C ALA A 772 33.01 -19.08 21.37
N ASP A 773 32.64 -19.32 20.12
CA ASP A 773 33.12 -20.31 19.16
C ASP A 773 34.54 -19.99 18.59
N GLY A 774 35.38 -19.31 19.37
CA GLY A 774 36.67 -18.77 18.92
C GLY A 774 36.57 -17.52 18.05
N ARG A 775 35.37 -17.09 17.61
CA ARG A 775 35.13 -15.90 16.77
C ARG A 775 34.60 -14.68 17.55
N GLY A 776 34.84 -14.63 18.87
CA GLY A 776 34.40 -13.58 19.79
C GLY A 776 32.90 -13.62 20.12
N GLY A 777 32.53 -13.58 21.40
CA GLY A 777 31.12 -13.63 21.82
C GLY A 777 30.37 -12.35 21.44
N GLY A 778 29.25 -12.50 20.72
CA GLY A 778 28.41 -11.39 20.26
C GLY A 778 27.09 -11.27 21.03
N LEU A 779 26.51 -10.07 21.04
CA LEU A 779 25.18 -9.82 21.60
C LEU A 779 24.09 -10.55 20.77
N GLY A 780 23.04 -11.01 21.43
CA GLY A 780 21.92 -11.70 20.79
C GLY A 780 21.04 -10.75 19.97
N PHE A 781 20.05 -11.28 19.25
CA PHE A 781 19.07 -10.42 18.58
C PHE A 781 18.07 -9.88 19.62
N PRO A 782 17.95 -8.57 19.86
CA PRO A 782 17.05 -8.02 20.88
C PRO A 782 15.59 -7.94 20.43
N GLY A 783 15.30 -8.19 19.15
CA GLY A 783 14.02 -7.87 18.49
C GLY A 783 14.13 -6.59 17.67
N LEU A 784 13.33 -6.49 16.60
CA LEU A 784 13.37 -5.36 15.69
C LEU A 784 12.95 -4.04 16.36
N LEU A 785 11.89 -4.06 17.16
CA LEU A 785 11.35 -2.84 17.77
C LEU A 785 12.25 -2.28 18.89
N PRO A 786 12.85 -3.11 19.79
CA PRO A 786 13.87 -2.64 20.73
C PRO A 786 15.12 -2.09 20.03
N LEU A 787 15.57 -2.72 18.92
CA LEU A 787 16.71 -2.25 18.13
C LEU A 787 16.48 -0.85 17.56
N LEU A 788 15.34 -0.63 16.89
CA LEU A 788 14.98 0.68 16.33
C LEU A 788 14.73 1.73 17.43
N THR A 789 14.17 1.33 18.59
CA THR A 789 14.00 2.25 19.73
C THR A 789 15.36 2.67 20.31
N GLY A 790 16.29 1.73 20.48
CA GLY A 790 17.67 2.02 20.92
C GLY A 790 18.43 2.91 19.95
N TYR A 791 18.21 2.74 18.63
CA TYR A 791 18.73 3.66 17.61
C TYR A 791 18.19 5.08 17.79
N CYS A 792 16.88 5.25 17.97
CA CYS A 792 16.27 6.57 18.22
C CYS A 792 16.83 7.25 19.48
N GLU A 793 16.99 6.50 20.58
CA GLU A 793 17.56 7.02 21.83
C GLU A 793 19.03 7.46 21.66
N MET A 794 19.83 6.66 20.95
CA MET A 794 21.25 6.97 20.67
C MET A 794 21.41 8.20 19.76
N GLN A 795 20.49 8.42 18.83
CA GLN A 795 20.45 9.59 17.96
C GLN A 795 19.81 10.84 18.62
N GLY A 796 19.55 10.80 19.93
CA GLY A 796 19.08 11.95 20.69
C GLY A 796 17.63 12.35 20.44
N MET A 797 16.78 11.42 19.96
CA MET A 797 15.34 11.68 19.82
C MET A 797 14.73 12.08 21.17
N SER A 798 13.86 13.10 21.15
CA SER A 798 13.22 13.62 22.34
C SER A 798 12.35 12.58 23.04
N ALA A 799 12.11 12.76 24.35
CA ALA A 799 11.20 11.89 25.10
C ALA A 799 9.79 11.83 24.47
N ASP A 800 9.31 12.93 23.91
CA ASP A 800 8.03 13.02 23.20
C ASP A 800 8.06 12.24 21.88
N GLY A 801 9.16 12.33 21.13
CA GLY A 801 9.39 11.55 19.91
C GLY A 801 9.44 10.05 20.19
N LEU A 802 10.18 9.65 21.22
CA LEU A 802 10.25 8.26 21.68
C LEU A 802 8.89 7.72 22.12
N ALA A 803 8.05 8.55 22.76
CA ALA A 803 6.67 8.19 23.09
C ALA A 803 5.81 7.95 21.83
N ARG A 804 5.99 8.73 20.75
CA ARG A 804 5.34 8.46 19.44
C ARG A 804 5.84 7.17 18.81
N VAL A 805 7.15 6.94 18.76
CA VAL A 805 7.73 5.69 18.23
C VAL A 805 7.15 4.49 18.98
N ARG A 806 7.11 4.56 20.31
CA ARG A 806 6.54 3.49 21.15
C ARG A 806 5.03 3.29 20.93
N ALA A 807 4.26 4.35 20.60
CA ALA A 807 2.86 4.23 20.23
C ALA A 807 2.66 3.54 18.87
N TYR A 808 3.43 3.91 17.84
CA TYR A 808 3.42 3.25 16.53
C TYR A 808 3.89 1.79 16.62
N PHE A 809 4.93 1.52 17.40
CA PHE A 809 5.41 0.16 17.66
C PHE A 809 4.43 -0.66 18.51
N GLY A 810 3.60 0.00 19.33
CA GLY A 810 2.47 -0.63 20.02
C GLY A 810 1.43 -1.22 19.08
N LEU A 811 1.14 -0.54 17.95
CA LEU A 811 0.25 -1.07 16.90
C LEU A 811 0.79 -2.39 16.32
N LEU A 812 2.08 -2.43 15.98
CA LEU A 812 2.75 -3.59 15.39
C LEU A 812 2.73 -4.79 16.36
N ARG A 813 3.07 -4.55 17.63
CA ARG A 813 3.00 -5.55 18.71
C ARG A 813 1.60 -6.11 18.87
N ALA A 814 0.59 -5.24 18.97
CA ALA A 814 -0.79 -5.64 19.19
C ALA A 814 -1.37 -6.46 18.02
N ARG A 815 -0.91 -6.21 16.78
CA ARG A 815 -1.23 -7.04 15.62
C ARG A 815 -0.51 -8.39 15.63
N ALA A 816 0.75 -8.43 16.08
CA ALA A 816 1.54 -9.65 16.16
C ALA A 816 1.08 -10.60 17.28
N ASP A 817 0.70 -10.08 18.45
CA ASP A 817 0.12 -10.90 19.53
C ASP A 817 -1.39 -11.14 19.35
N GLY A 818 -2.07 -10.33 18.53
CA GLY A 818 -3.49 -10.42 18.21
C GLY A 818 -4.42 -9.77 19.22
N SER A 819 -3.91 -8.95 20.16
CA SER A 819 -4.72 -8.06 21.00
C SER A 819 -5.39 -6.95 20.20
N LEU A 820 -4.88 -6.63 19.02
CA LEU A 820 -5.53 -5.78 18.01
C LEU A 820 -5.57 -6.53 16.66
N PRO A 821 -6.73 -6.66 16.00
CA PRO A 821 -6.79 -7.29 14.68
C PRO A 821 -6.07 -6.47 13.60
N THR A 822 -5.61 -7.13 12.54
CA THR A 822 -5.32 -6.46 11.25
C THR A 822 -6.64 -5.96 10.61
N PRO A 823 -6.61 -5.01 9.67
CA PRO A 823 -7.80 -4.60 8.93
C PRO A 823 -8.55 -5.79 8.30
N ALA A 824 -7.84 -6.80 7.79
CA ALA A 824 -8.45 -8.01 7.27
C ALA A 824 -9.19 -8.80 8.37
N ALA A 825 -8.54 -9.07 9.50
CA ALA A 825 -9.15 -9.77 10.63
C ALA A 825 -10.36 -8.99 11.21
N LEU A 826 -10.29 -7.65 11.21
CA LEU A 826 -11.37 -6.77 11.64
C LEU A 826 -12.60 -6.89 10.71
N MET A 827 -12.40 -6.84 9.39
CA MET A 827 -13.46 -7.05 8.40
C MET A 827 -14.10 -8.44 8.54
N ARG A 828 -13.30 -9.50 8.72
CA ARG A 828 -13.82 -10.86 8.98
C ARG A 828 -14.66 -10.95 10.25
N ALA A 829 -14.17 -10.38 11.35
CA ALA A 829 -14.87 -10.39 12.63
C ALA A 829 -16.21 -9.63 12.56
N LYS A 830 -16.21 -8.44 11.92
CA LYS A 830 -17.42 -7.65 11.67
C LYS A 830 -18.39 -8.40 10.75
N LEU A 831 -17.91 -9.00 9.66
CA LEU A 831 -18.74 -9.78 8.73
C LEU A 831 -19.39 -10.98 9.43
N ARG A 832 -18.63 -11.76 10.20
CA ARG A 832 -19.15 -12.87 11.03
C ARG A 832 -20.27 -12.39 11.94
N ALA A 833 -20.07 -11.30 12.67
CA ALA A 833 -21.06 -10.77 13.59
C ALA A 833 -22.36 -10.33 12.87
N VAL A 834 -22.24 -9.67 11.72
CA VAL A 834 -23.39 -9.27 10.88
C VAL A 834 -24.14 -10.50 10.34
N LEU A 835 -23.42 -11.51 9.83
CA LEU A 835 -24.03 -12.74 9.30
C LEU A 835 -24.75 -13.54 10.39
N VAL A 836 -24.15 -13.71 11.57
CA VAL A 836 -24.78 -14.38 12.73
C VAL A 836 -26.05 -13.63 13.18
N ARG A 837 -25.99 -12.30 13.28
CA ARG A 837 -27.15 -11.45 13.62
C ARG A 837 -28.29 -11.66 12.61
N ARG A 838 -27.99 -11.54 11.32
CA ARG A 838 -28.96 -11.72 10.22
C ARG A 838 -29.55 -13.14 10.18
N ARG A 839 -28.75 -14.19 10.44
CA ARG A 839 -29.24 -15.59 10.54
C ARG A 839 -30.24 -15.74 11.69
N ALA A 840 -29.95 -15.16 12.86
CA ALA A 840 -30.86 -15.17 14.02
C ALA A 840 -32.16 -14.38 13.74
N GLU A 841 -32.07 -13.20 13.13
CA GLU A 841 -33.25 -12.42 12.70
C GLU A 841 -34.13 -13.20 11.72
N ARG A 842 -33.53 -13.88 10.71
CA ARG A 842 -34.26 -14.75 9.77
C ARG A 842 -34.87 -15.97 10.46
N ALA A 843 -34.18 -16.60 11.41
CA ALA A 843 -34.73 -17.70 12.20
C ALA A 843 -35.94 -17.26 13.05
N ALA A 844 -35.86 -16.10 13.70
CA ALA A 844 -36.98 -15.53 14.46
C ALA A 844 -38.18 -15.20 13.56
N ARG A 845 -37.95 -14.60 12.37
CA ARG A 845 -39.02 -14.33 11.38
C ARG A 845 -39.67 -15.62 10.86
N ARG A 846 -38.88 -16.67 10.56
CA ARG A 846 -39.42 -18.00 10.18
C ARG A 846 -40.33 -18.57 11.25
N SER A 847 -39.87 -18.57 12.51
CA SER A 847 -40.64 -19.04 13.67
C SER A 847 -41.94 -18.26 13.85
N ALA A 848 -41.90 -16.93 13.76
CA ALA A 848 -43.07 -16.06 13.92
C ALA A 848 -44.12 -16.21 12.79
N LEU A 849 -43.70 -16.57 11.57
CA LEU A 849 -44.60 -16.76 10.44
C LEU A 849 -45.25 -18.16 10.41
N GLY A 850 -44.64 -19.16 11.05
CA GLY A 850 -45.15 -20.55 11.04
C GLY A 850 -45.15 -21.23 9.66
N VAL A 851 -44.48 -20.64 8.67
CA VAL A 851 -44.44 -21.12 7.28
C VAL A 851 -43.20 -21.98 7.04
N ALA A 852 -43.41 -23.24 6.64
CA ALA A 852 -42.36 -24.07 6.06
C ALA A 852 -41.91 -23.44 4.73
N LEU A 853 -40.59 -23.19 4.59
CA LEU A 853 -40.06 -22.67 3.34
C LEU A 853 -40.20 -23.74 2.23
N PRO A 854 -40.66 -23.39 1.02
CA PRO A 854 -40.63 -24.32 -0.10
C PRO A 854 -39.19 -24.71 -0.43
N ALA A 855 -38.98 -25.95 -0.87
CA ALA A 855 -37.69 -26.46 -1.30
C ALA A 855 -37.10 -25.55 -2.39
N ARG A 856 -35.93 -24.97 -2.12
CA ARG A 856 -35.25 -24.05 -3.05
C ARG A 856 -34.33 -24.82 -3.98
N SER A 857 -34.18 -24.34 -5.20
CA SER A 857 -33.09 -24.83 -6.05
C SER A 857 -31.74 -24.42 -5.43
N VAL A 858 -30.71 -25.24 -5.69
CA VAL A 858 -29.32 -24.96 -5.30
C VAL A 858 -28.88 -23.57 -5.76
N GLU A 859 -29.32 -23.15 -6.94
CA GLU A 859 -28.97 -21.86 -7.52
C GLU A 859 -29.68 -20.67 -6.84
N SER A 860 -30.96 -20.82 -6.47
CA SER A 860 -31.68 -19.83 -5.66
C SER A 860 -31.03 -19.65 -4.28
N ALA A 861 -30.69 -20.74 -3.59
CA ALA A 861 -30.02 -20.66 -2.28
C ALA A 861 -28.63 -19.98 -2.37
N ARG A 862 -27.88 -20.20 -3.47
CA ARG A 862 -26.62 -19.51 -3.74
C ARG A 862 -26.81 -18.02 -4.06
N ALA A 863 -27.88 -17.65 -4.78
CA ALA A 863 -28.22 -16.26 -5.07
C ALA A 863 -28.57 -15.49 -3.78
N ASP A 864 -29.41 -16.07 -2.92
CA ASP A 864 -29.78 -15.48 -1.63
C ASP A 864 -28.57 -15.27 -0.71
N ALA A 865 -27.66 -16.25 -0.64
CA ALA A 865 -26.44 -16.14 0.14
C ALA A 865 -25.49 -15.05 -0.41
N ARG A 866 -25.39 -14.88 -1.74
CA ARG A 866 -24.66 -13.77 -2.36
C ARG A 866 -25.29 -12.40 -2.04
N ALA A 867 -26.61 -12.29 -2.06
CA ALA A 867 -27.31 -11.06 -1.66
C ALA A 867 -27.11 -10.74 -0.16
N ASN A 868 -27.14 -11.77 0.69
CA ASN A 868 -26.86 -11.65 2.12
C ASN A 868 -25.41 -11.19 2.38
N LEU A 869 -24.42 -11.76 1.66
CA LEU A 869 -23.03 -11.30 1.69
C LEU A 869 -22.91 -9.85 1.21
N HIS A 870 -23.48 -9.50 0.07
CA HIS A 870 -23.44 -8.13 -0.49
C HIS A 870 -23.90 -7.10 0.55
N GLY A 871 -25.08 -7.28 1.15
CA GLY A 871 -25.58 -6.36 2.16
C GLY A 871 -24.74 -6.33 3.44
N ALA A 872 -24.14 -7.46 3.83
CA ALA A 872 -23.27 -7.52 5.01
C ALA A 872 -21.90 -6.86 4.75
N ILE A 873 -21.38 -6.96 3.52
CA ILE A 873 -20.18 -6.26 3.04
C ILE A 873 -20.41 -4.74 3.03
N CYS A 874 -21.59 -4.26 2.62
CA CYS A 874 -21.95 -2.84 2.74
C CYS A 874 -21.88 -2.35 4.21
N GLU A 875 -22.43 -3.10 5.17
CA GLU A 875 -22.30 -2.78 6.61
C GLU A 875 -20.83 -2.76 7.10
N VAL A 876 -19.96 -3.62 6.54
CA VAL A 876 -18.52 -3.67 6.89
C VAL A 876 -17.78 -2.45 6.32
N VAL A 877 -17.99 -2.09 5.06
CA VAL A 877 -17.30 -0.95 4.44
C VAL A 877 -17.77 0.38 5.03
N ASP A 878 -19.06 0.52 5.34
CA ASP A 878 -19.61 1.70 6.02
C ASP A 878 -19.02 1.87 7.44
N ALA A 879 -18.80 0.77 8.16
CA ALA A 879 -18.03 0.77 9.40
C ALA A 879 -16.56 1.17 9.22
N CYS A 880 -15.88 0.68 8.17
CA CYS A 880 -14.51 1.10 7.84
C CYS A 880 -14.44 2.59 7.49
N ARG A 881 -15.44 3.14 6.77
CA ARG A 881 -15.56 4.58 6.51
C ARG A 881 -15.69 5.38 7.81
N ARG A 882 -16.55 4.95 8.75
CA ARG A 882 -16.66 5.60 10.07
C ARG A 882 -15.34 5.61 10.83
N LEU A 883 -14.65 4.46 10.90
CA LEU A 883 -13.33 4.37 11.55
C LEU A 883 -12.31 5.34 10.92
N SER A 884 -12.30 5.45 9.60
CA SER A 884 -11.39 6.35 8.87
C SER A 884 -11.72 7.83 9.09
N ALA A 885 -13.01 8.20 9.03
CA ALA A 885 -13.48 9.57 9.19
C ALA A 885 -13.37 10.10 10.64
N GLU A 886 -13.66 9.25 11.63
CA GLU A 886 -13.67 9.66 13.05
C GLU A 886 -12.27 9.80 13.66
N ALA A 887 -11.21 9.46 12.91
CA ALA A 887 -9.85 9.89 13.23
C ALA A 887 -9.71 11.44 13.20
N ALA A 888 -10.55 12.15 12.43
CA ALA A 888 -10.50 13.60 12.26
C ALA A 888 -11.40 14.41 13.21
N LEU A 889 -12.57 13.88 13.63
CA LEU A 889 -13.57 14.63 14.42
C LEU A 889 -14.19 13.77 15.53
N GLY A 890 -14.14 14.27 16.77
CA GLY A 890 -14.59 13.56 17.95
C GLY A 890 -16.08 13.78 18.29
N ALA A 891 -16.94 12.86 17.86
CA ALA A 891 -18.26 12.63 18.46
C ALA A 891 -18.67 11.16 18.26
N PRO A 892 -19.28 10.47 19.24
CA PRO A 892 -19.73 9.09 19.09
C PRO A 892 -21.19 8.98 18.68
N THR A 893 -21.46 8.28 17.57
CA THR A 893 -22.75 7.63 17.31
C THR A 893 -22.50 6.17 16.92
N ALA A 894 -22.59 5.26 17.89
CA ALA A 894 -22.33 3.84 17.69
C ALA A 894 -23.38 2.99 18.42
N GLY A 895 -23.90 1.96 17.76
CA GLY A 895 -24.78 0.96 18.40
C GLY A 895 -24.01 -0.03 19.28
N PRO A 896 -24.69 -0.87 20.10
CA PRO A 896 -24.03 -1.79 21.04
C PRO A 896 -23.06 -2.78 20.36
N LEU A 897 -23.38 -3.27 19.16
CA LEU A 897 -22.48 -4.15 18.39
C LEU A 897 -21.26 -3.41 17.80
N GLU A 898 -21.38 -2.11 17.57
CA GLU A 898 -20.26 -1.29 17.12
C GLU A 898 -19.32 -0.96 18.28
N ALA A 899 -19.85 -0.75 19.48
CA ALA A 899 -19.06 -0.48 20.68
C ALA A 899 -18.08 -1.62 21.03
N GLU A 900 -18.45 -2.89 20.82
CA GLU A 900 -17.60 -4.03 21.19
C GLU A 900 -16.48 -4.32 20.18
N LEU A 901 -16.79 -4.48 18.89
CA LEU A 901 -15.78 -4.89 17.90
C LEU A 901 -14.99 -3.72 17.30
N LEU A 902 -15.69 -2.66 16.90
CA LEU A 902 -15.07 -1.48 16.29
C LEU A 902 -14.67 -0.47 17.37
N GLY A 903 -15.46 -0.35 18.44
CA GLY A 903 -15.21 0.53 19.56
C GLY A 903 -13.98 0.13 20.35
N ASN A 904 -13.71 -1.17 20.56
CA ASN A 904 -12.45 -1.61 21.17
C ASN A 904 -11.25 -1.38 20.24
N PHE A 905 -11.35 -1.73 18.95
CA PHE A 905 -10.29 -1.44 17.95
C PHE A 905 -9.96 0.06 17.89
N ARG A 906 -10.99 0.90 17.75
CA ARG A 906 -10.90 2.36 17.77
C ARG A 906 -10.34 2.85 19.10
N ALA A 907 -10.87 2.40 20.24
CA ALA A 907 -10.44 2.86 21.54
C ALA A 907 -8.97 2.55 21.78
N GLU A 908 -8.48 1.42 21.28
CA GLU A 908 -7.08 1.00 21.36
C GLU A 908 -6.18 1.81 20.41
N VAL A 909 -6.56 1.99 19.14
CA VAL A 909 -5.84 2.87 18.20
C VAL A 909 -5.81 4.32 18.72
N ASP A 910 -6.94 4.83 19.22
CA ASP A 910 -7.03 6.15 19.86
C ASP A 910 -6.28 6.19 21.21
N ARG A 911 -6.16 5.07 21.95
CA ARG A 911 -5.37 5.00 23.19
C ARG A 911 -3.88 5.10 22.87
N LEU A 912 -3.40 4.38 21.86
CA LEU A 912 -2.04 4.48 21.34
C LEU A 912 -1.77 5.92 20.84
N ARG A 913 -2.67 6.47 20.03
CA ARG A 913 -2.62 7.86 19.53
C ARG A 913 -2.65 8.92 20.64
N ARG A 914 -3.40 8.71 21.72
CA ARG A 914 -3.44 9.62 22.90
C ARG A 914 -2.25 9.44 23.84
N ALA A 915 -1.65 8.25 23.88
CA ALA A 915 -0.41 7.99 24.62
C ALA A 915 0.80 8.65 23.94
N ALA A 916 0.74 8.86 22.61
CA ALA A 916 1.61 9.78 21.93
C ALA A 916 1.26 11.24 22.31
N PRO A 917 2.21 12.08 22.77
CA PRO A 917 1.95 13.48 23.09
C PRO A 917 1.50 14.26 21.84
N ARG A 918 0.81 15.39 21.99
CA ARG A 918 0.53 16.27 20.84
C ARG A 918 1.77 17.11 20.52
N ALA A 919 2.17 17.15 19.25
CA ALA A 919 3.29 17.97 18.83
C ALA A 919 2.93 19.45 19.00
N THR A 920 3.47 20.10 20.03
CA THR A 920 3.49 21.55 20.10
C THR A 920 4.57 22.03 19.12
N ALA A 921 4.25 23.04 18.31
CA ALA A 921 5.19 23.55 17.30
C ALA A 921 6.37 24.36 17.88
N ALA A 922 6.75 24.11 19.14
CA ALA A 922 7.62 24.94 19.96
C ALA A 922 8.53 24.12 20.90
N ALA A 923 9.46 23.36 20.31
CA ALA A 923 10.68 22.87 20.96
C ALA A 923 11.69 22.39 19.89
N ALA A 924 12.14 23.30 19.01
CA ALA A 924 13.06 22.97 17.93
C ALA A 924 14.51 22.83 18.42
N GLY A 925 14.78 21.80 19.21
CA GLY A 925 16.12 21.22 19.31
C GLY A 925 16.28 20.25 18.13
N ALA A 926 16.98 20.65 17.08
CA ALA A 926 17.19 19.80 15.91
C ALA A 926 18.23 18.71 16.22
N ALA A 927 17.79 17.60 16.81
CA ALA A 927 18.52 16.35 16.76
C ALA A 927 18.52 15.85 15.31
N GLU A 928 19.62 16.12 14.59
CA GLU A 928 19.87 15.51 13.28
C GLU A 928 20.09 14.00 13.48
N LEU A 929 19.03 13.22 13.23
CA LEU A 929 19.02 11.75 13.25
C LEU A 929 19.98 11.10 12.22
N LEU A 930 20.77 11.90 11.50
CA LEU A 930 21.78 11.53 10.51
C LEU A 930 22.91 12.57 10.38
N THR A 931 23.95 12.47 11.20
CA THR A 931 25.34 12.55 10.70
C THR A 931 26.21 11.55 11.47
N SER A 932 26.96 10.72 10.74
CA SER A 932 28.20 10.13 11.25
C SER A 932 29.05 9.72 10.07
N GLU A 933 30.17 10.41 9.92
CA GLU A 933 31.34 9.79 9.30
C GLU A 933 31.72 8.60 10.19
N GLN A 934 31.84 7.41 9.58
CA GLN A 934 32.36 6.19 10.18
C GLN A 934 31.51 5.56 11.31
N LEU A 935 31.67 4.25 11.46
CA LEU A 935 31.10 3.42 12.50
C LEU A 935 32.20 2.98 13.48
N PRO A 936 32.41 3.69 14.61
CA PRO A 936 33.08 3.09 15.75
C PRO A 936 32.23 1.91 16.22
N ARG A 937 32.84 0.73 16.37
CA ARG A 937 32.18 -0.49 16.86
C ARG A 937 31.37 -0.24 18.14
N GLU A 938 31.91 0.62 19.00
CA GLU A 938 31.31 1.15 20.22
C GLU A 938 29.87 1.68 20.05
N ARG A 939 29.52 2.32 18.92
CA ARG A 939 28.15 2.82 18.68
C ARG A 939 27.15 1.69 18.43
N ILE A 940 27.57 0.64 17.72
CA ILE A 940 26.73 -0.56 17.50
C ILE A 940 26.52 -1.29 18.83
N ASP A 941 27.60 -1.52 19.58
CA ASP A 941 27.54 -2.18 20.88
C ASP A 941 26.68 -1.39 21.89
N ALA A 942 26.75 -0.05 21.89
CA ALA A 942 25.90 0.80 22.72
C ALA A 942 24.41 0.70 22.34
N VAL A 943 24.06 0.75 21.05
CA VAL A 943 22.67 0.58 20.59
C VAL A 943 22.14 -0.81 20.95
N LEU A 944 22.93 -1.87 20.76
CA LEU A 944 22.53 -3.24 21.10
C LEU A 944 22.38 -3.44 22.61
N ALA A 945 23.32 -2.95 23.41
CA ALA A 945 23.23 -2.99 24.87
C ALA A 945 21.96 -2.30 25.38
N ARG A 946 21.63 -1.12 24.83
CA ARG A 946 20.40 -0.40 25.16
C ARG A 946 19.15 -1.10 24.64
N ALA A 947 19.18 -1.68 23.43
CA ALA A 947 18.08 -2.49 22.90
C ALA A 947 17.78 -3.72 23.78
N HIS A 948 18.81 -4.41 24.30
CA HIS A 948 18.64 -5.48 25.29
C HIS A 948 18.09 -4.98 26.63
N GLU A 949 18.38 -3.75 27.05
CA GLU A 949 17.79 -3.16 28.24
C GLU A 949 16.31 -2.83 28.03
N LEU A 950 15.97 -2.15 26.94
CA LEU A 950 14.60 -1.84 26.51
C LEU A 950 13.74 -3.11 26.39
N ARG A 951 14.31 -4.18 25.85
CA ARG A 951 13.74 -5.52 25.82
C ARG A 951 13.40 -6.01 27.25
N ARG A 952 14.35 -5.96 28.18
CA ARG A 952 14.15 -6.38 29.59
C ARG A 952 13.12 -5.49 30.31
N GLU A 953 13.12 -4.18 30.06
CA GLU A 953 12.07 -3.26 30.53
C GLU A 953 10.68 -3.68 30.04
N ALA A 954 10.53 -3.91 28.73
CA ALA A 954 9.28 -4.34 28.12
C ALA A 954 8.79 -5.70 28.65
N ALA A 955 9.69 -6.68 28.79
CA ALA A 955 9.38 -7.99 29.36
C ALA A 955 8.89 -7.90 30.82
N ARG A 956 9.56 -7.09 31.65
CA ARG A 956 9.14 -6.80 33.04
C ARG A 956 7.79 -6.08 33.09
N GLY A 957 7.57 -5.09 32.22
CA GLY A 957 6.29 -4.39 32.09
C GLY A 957 5.14 -5.33 31.69
N ALA A 958 5.36 -6.19 30.71
CA ALA A 958 4.39 -7.19 30.27
C ALA A 958 4.11 -8.26 31.33
N ALA A 959 5.13 -8.69 32.09
CA ALA A 959 4.95 -9.58 33.23
C ALA A 959 4.13 -8.92 34.35
N ARG A 960 4.42 -7.66 34.69
CA ARG A 960 3.66 -6.88 35.67
C ARG A 960 2.19 -6.70 35.24
N ALA A 961 1.95 -6.27 34.00
CA ALA A 961 0.59 -6.10 33.48
C ALA A 961 -0.19 -7.44 33.36
N ARG A 962 0.49 -8.60 33.32
CA ARG A 962 -0.12 -9.94 33.42
C ARG A 962 -0.35 -10.41 34.85
N ALA A 963 0.28 -9.79 35.86
CA ALA A 963 0.05 -10.06 37.28
C ALA A 963 -0.98 -9.09 37.91
N GLU A 964 -1.19 -7.93 37.29
CA GLU A 964 -2.23 -6.95 37.65
C GLU A 964 -3.61 -7.28 37.05
N ARG A 965 -3.67 -8.19 36.07
CA ARG A 965 -4.89 -8.74 35.44
C ARG A 965 -5.21 -10.13 35.98
#